data_AF-A0AAW8XFU4-F1
#
_entry.id   AF-A0AAW8XFU4-F1
#
_cell.length_a   1.000
_cell.length_b   1.000
_cell.length_c   1.000
_cell.angle_alpha   90.00
_cell.angle_beta   90.00
_cell.angle_gamma   90.00
#
_symmetry.space_group_name_H-M   'P 1'
#
loop_
_entity.id
_entity.type
_entity.pdbx_description
1 polymer ?
#
loop_
_entity_poly.entity_id
_entity_poly.type
_entity_poly.pdbx_seq_one_letter_code
_entity_poly.pdbx_strand_id
1 'polypeptide(L)'
;MEQHSGDFSVTVRDVRQLSQPESDLLTLLWVLEGSVNLAEAEGAPQQLAVDGLAIVNRNRRWSLHSAGGNAVMVLTLSASWLARLDNAFFAVDYQISPRTRDADDGLRRLMRQLLVSGLVNHPGHYRLEANRWLSEIALLLATRFSQPIAFTPRRDAEKWSRRIASVVARIDANYQRRLSLQEVAAAEFVSEAWLSRLFHKEVGVSFVQYLTALRLRHAADQLLTTRKPVQQIAREQGFASTRMMSDLFKRHHGVTPRQYRERSPREPGRPRPPQGDRWQPVAVDRLYARLNEPEQRDRESQPLLINPPQTREINLHQRPARAAVLRHTRMVVTVRELDDLLREDVRRELEQLHRALPVYAIDINDAFLSSRLFGTGWDDPQMAGYACWYNLQQIFSWLAAMGWQVILHTGVTTRSDLLQRFLQLAANHFPPTTLSSWRFVWHWSPQASEAARQAAWRQQREVLHRLLPQPQLGIWHRFAASAPGDDPLFHSPLLAEADFLACQADANERLDLAQADSSSLASSEHYPAHKLRQIHSALRQRQLNLPLWLLSWNTLTGDTRDTNGRFFRGALLMDNLLGVADQVWLAGFWLNSGLQGEARANGKLDTSSLALHYLHGLPRPVYWVLWLWRRLRGEILFHDKNLLLLHHQGHYQLLLRNTVVYNPWLSSEAAFIQRFSQPYNVRLQGLKGRWRIKQHLFDQHHGALFPLVDAFRSRSGPDAEDYQWLMHQARPALSVEEARLDGHWLRVDSLESNALALYEFTPQYSPDEDPDA
;
A
#
# COMPACT_ATOMS: atom_id res chain seq x y z
N MET A 1 -1.31 -0.49 15.58
CA MET A 1 -0.62 -1.78 15.37
C MET A 1 0.15 -2.11 16.63
N GLU A 2 -0.10 -3.27 17.25
CA GLU A 2 0.68 -3.76 18.40
C GLU A 2 1.27 -5.12 18.03
N GLN A 3 2.58 -5.18 17.81
CA GLN A 3 3.27 -6.44 17.55
C GLN A 3 4.13 -6.80 18.74
N HIS A 4 3.86 -7.97 19.33
CA HIS A 4 4.54 -8.47 20.52
C HIS A 4 5.19 -9.81 20.17
N SER A 5 6.52 -9.85 20.12
CA SER A 5 7.27 -11.09 19.82
C SER A 5 7.91 -11.72 21.07
N GLY A 6 7.76 -11.08 22.24
CA GLY A 6 8.46 -11.41 23.48
C GLY A 6 9.86 -10.78 23.57
N ASP A 7 10.54 -10.62 22.43
CA ASP A 7 11.88 -10.00 22.33
C ASP A 7 11.82 -8.49 22.08
N PHE A 8 10.79 -8.01 21.36
CA PHE A 8 10.57 -6.59 21.09
C PHE A 8 9.08 -6.28 20.91
N SER A 9 8.72 -5.00 21.02
CA SER A 9 7.40 -4.50 20.62
C SER A 9 7.49 -3.18 19.85
N VAL A 10 6.71 -3.05 18.79
CA VAL A 10 6.51 -1.77 18.06
C VAL A 10 5.07 -1.34 18.20
N THR A 11 4.84 -0.11 18.68
CA THR A 11 3.51 0.49 18.76
C THR A 11 3.54 1.96 18.32
N VAL A 12 2.42 2.46 17.79
CA VAL A 12 2.24 3.89 17.48
C VAL A 12 0.95 4.36 18.16
N ARG A 13 1.05 5.40 18.99
CA ARG A 13 -0.03 5.84 19.90
C ARG A 13 -0.24 7.35 19.85
N ASP A 14 -1.49 7.80 19.92
CA ASP A 14 -1.88 9.17 20.28
C ASP A 14 -1.98 9.22 21.80
N VAL A 15 -0.99 9.85 22.42
CA VAL A 15 -0.76 9.80 23.87
C VAL A 15 -1.24 11.07 24.53
N ARG A 16 -2.27 11.01 25.36
CA ARG A 16 -2.63 12.11 26.27
C ARG A 16 -1.94 11.94 27.61
N GLN A 17 -1.96 10.71 28.11
CA GLN A 17 -1.25 10.30 29.30
C GLN A 17 -0.88 8.82 29.19
N LEU A 18 0.40 8.51 29.33
CA LEU A 18 0.92 7.14 29.36
C LEU A 18 1.98 7.04 30.44
N SER A 19 1.80 6.13 31.39
CA SER A 19 2.81 5.87 32.43
C SER A 19 3.31 4.43 32.32
N GLN A 20 4.63 4.27 32.19
CA GLN A 20 5.25 2.95 32.22
C GLN A 20 5.98 2.75 33.56
N PRO A 21 5.71 1.65 34.28
CA PRO A 21 6.47 1.32 35.48
C PRO A 21 7.92 0.96 35.13
N GLU A 22 8.74 0.81 36.16
CA GLU A 22 10.09 0.31 36.01
C GLU A 22 10.05 -1.08 35.34
N SER A 23 10.81 -1.23 34.26
CA SER A 23 10.87 -2.47 33.48
C SER A 23 12.29 -2.72 32.97
N ASP A 24 12.62 -3.97 32.70
CA ASP A 24 13.91 -4.38 32.14
C ASP A 24 13.94 -4.24 30.61
N LEU A 25 13.25 -3.24 30.07
CA LEU A 25 13.14 -2.95 28.65
C LEU A 25 13.93 -1.69 28.31
N LEU A 26 14.67 -1.72 27.20
CA LEU A 26 15.19 -0.50 26.58
C LEU A 26 14.08 0.06 25.67
N THR A 27 13.72 1.33 25.83
CA THR A 27 12.64 1.94 25.06
C THR A 27 13.16 3.08 24.20
N LEU A 28 12.84 3.05 22.90
CA LEU A 28 13.07 4.12 21.95
C LEU A 28 11.74 4.81 21.64
N LEU A 29 11.73 6.14 21.73
CA LEU A 29 10.59 6.99 21.46
C LEU A 29 10.88 7.88 20.26
N TRP A 30 9.94 7.97 19.33
CA TRP A 30 10.01 8.89 18.20
C TRP A 30 8.66 9.58 17.99
N VAL A 31 8.67 10.92 18.03
CA VAL A 31 7.47 11.74 17.83
C VAL A 31 7.28 12.00 16.33
N LEU A 32 6.28 11.35 15.74
CA LEU A 32 5.91 11.48 14.33
C LEU A 32 5.05 12.72 14.07
N GLU A 33 4.25 13.13 15.07
CA GLU A 33 3.38 14.31 14.95
C GLU A 33 3.09 14.92 16.34
N GLY A 34 2.94 16.24 16.37
CA GLY A 34 2.60 16.99 17.56
C GLY A 34 3.79 17.13 18.52
N SER A 35 3.50 17.18 19.80
CA SER A 35 4.52 17.24 20.85
C SER A 35 4.09 16.48 22.09
N VAL A 36 5.04 15.87 22.77
CA VAL A 36 4.82 15.15 24.03
C VAL A 36 5.89 15.55 25.04
N ASN A 37 5.52 15.59 26.32
CA ASN A 37 6.44 15.82 27.42
C ASN A 37 6.81 14.47 28.04
N LEU A 38 8.08 14.10 27.95
CA LEU A 38 8.66 12.93 28.58
C LEU A 38 9.15 13.31 29.98
N ALA A 39 8.68 12.60 30.99
CA ALA A 39 9.16 12.71 32.36
C ALA A 39 9.72 11.37 32.83
N GLU A 40 11.01 11.32 33.11
CA GLU A 40 11.69 10.19 33.76
C GLU A 40 11.81 10.48 35.27
N ALA A 41 11.73 9.44 36.11
CA ALA A 41 11.65 9.59 37.56
C ALA A 41 12.83 10.36 38.20
N GLU A 42 13.98 10.45 37.53
CA GLU A 42 15.19 11.12 38.01
C GLU A 42 15.64 12.30 37.12
N GLY A 43 14.78 12.78 36.20
CA GLY A 43 15.12 13.82 35.22
C GLY A 43 14.12 14.98 35.18
N ALA A 44 14.57 16.13 34.68
CA ALA A 44 13.67 17.22 34.33
C ALA A 44 12.78 16.79 33.15
N PRO A 45 11.49 17.16 33.13
CA PRO A 45 10.63 16.83 32.00
C PRO A 45 11.17 17.46 30.72
N GLN A 46 11.34 16.63 29.69
CA GLN A 46 11.82 17.02 28.38
C GLN A 46 10.64 17.11 27.41
N GLN A 47 10.48 18.25 26.74
CA GLN A 47 9.53 18.39 25.65
C GLN A 47 10.13 17.83 24.36
N LEU A 48 9.44 16.86 23.76
CA LEU A 48 9.75 16.31 22.45
C LEU A 48 8.75 16.87 21.44
N ALA A 49 9.22 17.64 20.48
CA ALA A 49 8.44 18.11 19.33
C ALA A 49 8.48 17.07 18.19
N VAL A 50 7.85 17.37 17.05
CA VAL A 50 7.93 16.55 15.82
C VAL A 50 9.40 16.23 15.49
N ASP A 51 9.65 14.99 15.09
CA ASP A 51 10.96 14.37 14.87
C ASP A 51 11.85 14.23 16.10
N GLY A 52 11.35 14.61 17.28
CA GLY A 52 12.00 14.39 18.56
C GLY A 52 12.17 12.90 18.85
N LEU A 53 13.40 12.51 19.19
CA LEU A 53 13.75 11.17 19.64
C LEU A 53 14.07 11.19 21.15
N ALA A 54 13.81 10.07 21.83
CA ALA A 54 14.32 9.82 23.17
C ALA A 54 14.64 8.34 23.38
N ILE A 55 15.62 8.07 24.25
CA ILE A 55 16.03 6.73 24.66
C ILE A 55 15.81 6.63 26.17
N VAL A 56 14.94 5.73 26.59
CA VAL A 56 14.73 5.41 28.01
C VAL A 56 15.41 4.09 28.33
N ASN A 57 16.46 4.17 29.15
CA ASN A 57 17.25 3.01 29.57
C ASN A 57 16.45 2.08 30.49
N ARG A 58 16.92 0.83 30.63
CA ARG A 58 16.30 -0.17 31.50
C ARG A 58 16.20 0.32 32.95
N ASN A 59 15.26 -0.23 33.71
CA ASN A 59 15.03 0.08 35.12
C ASN A 59 14.78 1.59 35.38
N ARG A 60 14.26 2.31 34.37
CA ARG A 60 13.80 3.69 34.50
C ARG A 60 12.27 3.70 34.42
N ARG A 61 11.63 4.38 35.37
CA ARG A 61 10.21 4.71 35.27
C ARG A 61 10.07 5.98 34.43
N TRP A 62 9.14 5.97 33.48
CA TRP A 62 8.89 7.11 32.60
C TRP A 62 7.40 7.32 32.33
N SER A 63 7.05 8.53 31.93
CA SER A 63 5.69 8.88 31.54
C SER A 63 5.68 9.91 30.42
N LEU A 64 4.68 9.83 29.55
CA LEU A 64 4.41 10.77 28.47
C LEU A 64 3.10 11.49 28.74
N HIS A 65 3.11 12.81 28.55
CA HIS A 65 1.94 13.66 28.68
C HIS A 65 1.83 14.60 27.48
N SER A 66 0.63 14.79 26.94
CA SER A 66 0.38 15.78 25.90
C SER A 66 -0.97 16.46 26.04
N ALA A 67 -1.00 17.76 25.78
CA ALA A 67 -2.23 18.55 25.71
C ALA A 67 -2.98 18.37 24.38
N GLY A 68 -2.26 18.04 23.29
CA GLY A 68 -2.78 17.97 21.92
C GLY A 68 -2.78 16.55 21.35
N GLY A 69 -3.39 16.40 20.16
CA GLY A 69 -3.27 15.16 19.40
C GLY A 69 -1.83 14.96 18.95
N ASN A 70 -1.34 13.73 19.04
CA ASN A 70 0.02 13.40 18.65
C ASN A 70 0.09 11.99 18.05
N ALA A 71 1.26 11.65 17.51
CA ALA A 71 1.59 10.30 17.10
C ALA A 71 3.02 10.00 17.57
N VAL A 72 3.16 9.03 18.48
CA VAL A 72 4.45 8.61 19.03
C VAL A 72 4.67 7.13 18.73
N MET A 73 5.77 6.83 18.04
CA MET A 73 6.27 5.47 17.89
C MET A 73 7.05 5.07 19.15
N VAL A 74 6.68 3.94 19.75
CA VAL A 74 7.32 3.33 20.92
C VAL A 74 7.85 1.97 20.50
N LEU A 75 9.18 1.84 20.45
CA LEU A 75 9.89 0.58 20.24
C LEU A 75 10.49 0.12 21.56
N THR A 76 10.06 -1.03 22.08
CA THR A 76 10.66 -1.65 23.27
C THR A 76 11.50 -2.85 22.88
N LEU A 77 12.66 -3.00 23.50
CA LEU A 77 13.60 -4.11 23.30
C LEU A 77 13.82 -4.83 24.64
N SER A 78 13.68 -6.15 24.63
CA SER A 78 13.96 -7.00 25.78
C SER A 78 15.44 -7.00 26.11
N ALA A 79 15.80 -6.76 27.38
CA ALA A 79 17.18 -6.89 27.82
C ALA A 79 17.72 -8.32 27.61
N SER A 80 16.88 -9.34 27.73
CA SER A 80 17.28 -10.74 27.48
C SER A 80 17.66 -11.00 26.03
N TRP A 81 17.08 -10.27 25.07
CA TRP A 81 17.44 -10.37 23.67
C TRP A 81 18.74 -9.62 23.37
N LEU A 82 18.89 -8.37 23.85
CA LEU A 82 20.11 -7.58 23.68
C LEU A 82 21.33 -8.22 24.36
N ALA A 83 21.18 -8.76 25.57
CA ALA A 83 22.27 -9.43 26.29
C ALA A 83 22.74 -10.71 25.59
N ARG A 84 21.86 -11.40 24.86
CA ARG A 84 22.26 -12.56 24.02
C ARG A 84 23.14 -12.15 22.84
N LEU A 85 22.99 -10.93 22.33
CA LEU A 85 23.80 -10.39 21.24
C LEU A 85 25.13 -9.85 21.77
N ASP A 86 25.09 -9.06 22.84
CA ASP A 86 26.26 -8.52 23.52
C ASP A 86 25.99 -8.35 25.02
N ASN A 87 26.70 -9.14 25.85
CA ASN A 87 26.57 -9.07 27.31
C ASN A 87 27.04 -7.72 27.88
N ALA A 88 27.91 -6.98 27.17
CA ALA A 88 28.38 -5.67 27.58
C ALA A 88 27.44 -4.52 27.18
N PHE A 89 26.37 -4.81 26.43
CA PHE A 89 25.45 -3.80 25.90
C PHE A 89 24.85 -2.92 26.99
N PHE A 90 24.61 -3.44 28.20
CA PHE A 90 24.07 -2.68 29.32
C PHE A 90 25.13 -2.23 30.35
N ALA A 91 26.41 -2.24 29.98
CA ALA A 91 27.49 -1.66 30.78
C ALA A 91 27.54 -0.12 30.66
N VAL A 92 26.78 0.45 29.73
CA VAL A 92 26.67 1.87 29.41
C VAL A 92 25.19 2.27 29.38
N ASP A 93 24.91 3.55 29.59
CA ASP A 93 23.59 4.14 29.33
C ASP A 93 23.57 4.71 27.91
N TYR A 94 22.41 4.71 27.28
CA TYR A 94 22.22 5.28 25.94
C TYR A 94 21.52 6.63 26.05
N GLN A 95 22.05 7.65 25.38
CA GLN A 95 21.48 8.99 25.43
C GLN A 95 21.61 9.72 24.09
N ILE A 96 20.56 10.47 23.75
CA ILE A 96 20.58 11.43 22.64
C ILE A 96 21.17 12.74 23.14
N SER A 97 22.17 13.24 22.45
CA SER A 97 22.87 14.48 22.82
C SER A 97 23.21 15.29 21.58
N PRO A 98 23.60 16.57 21.70
CA PRO A 98 24.05 17.35 20.55
C PRO A 98 25.19 16.71 19.74
N ARG A 99 25.94 15.77 20.34
CA ARG A 99 27.03 15.02 19.69
C ARG A 99 26.57 13.82 18.86
N THR A 100 25.33 13.37 19.02
CA THR A 100 24.75 12.24 18.27
C THR A 100 23.91 12.70 17.08
N ARG A 101 23.83 14.02 16.85
CA ARG A 101 22.91 14.62 15.88
C ARG A 101 23.06 14.09 14.45
N ASP A 102 24.28 13.71 14.07
CA ASP A 102 24.59 13.08 12.78
C ASP A 102 24.07 11.63 12.67
N ALA A 103 23.89 10.95 13.80
CA ALA A 103 23.38 9.58 13.88
C ALA A 103 21.86 9.51 14.16
N ASP A 104 21.24 10.60 14.64
CA ASP A 104 19.80 10.69 14.94
C ASP A 104 18.94 10.36 13.70
N ASP A 105 19.33 10.88 12.53
CA ASP A 105 18.66 10.58 11.25
C ASP A 105 18.76 9.09 10.88
N GLY A 106 19.93 8.49 11.14
CA GLY A 106 20.13 7.05 10.96
C GLY A 106 19.19 6.22 11.84
N LEU A 107 19.00 6.61 13.11
CA LEU A 107 18.10 5.92 14.03
C LEU A 107 16.64 6.05 13.61
N ARG A 108 16.18 7.26 13.25
CA ARG A 108 14.82 7.49 12.70
C ARG A 108 14.56 6.61 11.50
N ARG A 109 15.51 6.56 10.56
CA ARG A 109 15.43 5.74 9.35
C ARG A 109 15.26 4.26 9.65
N LEU A 110 16.05 3.71 10.58
CA LEU A 110 15.96 2.29 10.96
C LEU A 110 14.64 1.96 11.67
N MET A 111 14.18 2.85 12.56
CA MET A 111 12.88 2.71 13.22
C MET A 111 11.73 2.75 12.20
N ARG A 112 11.80 3.65 11.22
CA ARG A 112 10.86 3.73 10.10
C ARG A 112 10.82 2.43 9.30
N GLN A 113 11.99 1.86 8.96
CA GLN A 113 12.05 0.59 8.21
C GLN A 113 11.46 -0.58 8.98
N LEU A 114 11.68 -0.65 10.29
CA LEU A 114 11.06 -1.65 11.15
C LEU A 114 9.53 -1.51 11.17
N LEU A 115 9.04 -0.26 11.29
CA LEU A 115 7.61 0.04 11.28
C LEU A 115 6.96 -0.36 9.95
N VAL A 116 7.56 0.03 8.81
CA VAL A 116 7.09 -0.33 7.46
C VAL A 116 7.09 -1.86 7.29
N SER A 117 8.16 -2.56 7.69
CA SER A 117 8.22 -4.03 7.61
C SER A 117 7.06 -4.70 8.36
N GLY A 118 6.65 -4.13 9.49
CA GLY A 118 5.53 -4.61 10.29
C GLY A 118 4.15 -4.37 9.66
N LEU A 119 4.00 -3.32 8.84
CA LEU A 119 2.74 -2.96 8.17
C LEU A 119 2.46 -3.83 6.93
N VAL A 120 3.47 -4.51 6.40
CA VAL A 120 3.47 -5.01 5.01
C VAL A 120 3.34 -6.53 4.92
N ASN A 121 3.95 -7.27 5.84
CA ASN A 121 4.29 -8.66 5.57
C ASN A 121 3.38 -9.73 6.18
N HIS A 122 3.22 -10.81 5.39
CA HIS A 122 2.70 -12.12 5.77
C HIS A 122 3.48 -12.73 6.96
N PRO A 123 2.82 -13.47 7.86
CA PRO A 123 3.36 -13.90 9.16
C PRO A 123 4.63 -14.78 9.15
N GLY A 124 5.08 -15.28 7.99
CA GLY A 124 6.18 -16.26 7.89
C GLY A 124 7.61 -15.69 8.01
N HIS A 125 7.89 -14.50 7.48
CA HIS A 125 9.27 -13.99 7.34
C HIS A 125 9.56 -12.68 8.10
N TYR A 126 8.52 -12.01 8.62
CA TYR A 126 8.64 -10.74 9.33
C TYR A 126 9.67 -10.76 10.47
N ARG A 127 9.73 -11.84 11.25
CA ARG A 127 10.62 -11.91 12.42
C ARG A 127 12.11 -11.82 12.04
N LEU A 128 12.50 -12.41 10.92
CA LEU A 128 13.89 -12.38 10.46
C LEU A 128 14.29 -11.00 9.95
N GLU A 129 13.40 -10.37 9.17
CA GLU A 129 13.61 -9.02 8.67
C GLU A 129 13.62 -7.99 9.82
N ALA A 130 12.69 -8.12 10.78
CA ALA A 130 12.68 -7.31 11.99
C ALA A 130 14.00 -7.48 12.78
N ASN A 131 14.49 -8.71 12.96
CA ASN A 131 15.75 -8.95 13.65
C ASN A 131 16.96 -8.30 12.94
N ARG A 132 16.97 -8.22 11.60
CA ARG A 132 18.00 -7.47 10.85
C ARG A 132 18.00 -6.01 11.27
N TRP A 133 16.84 -5.34 11.17
CA TRP A 133 16.71 -3.93 11.52
C TRP A 133 17.02 -3.65 12.99
N LEU A 134 16.54 -4.53 13.89
CA LEU A 134 16.81 -4.43 15.31
C LEU A 134 18.30 -4.58 15.63
N SER A 135 19.02 -5.44 14.91
CA SER A 135 20.47 -5.60 15.07
C SER A 135 21.23 -4.36 14.59
N GLU A 136 20.81 -3.73 13.49
CA GLU A 136 21.36 -2.46 13.03
C GLU A 136 21.09 -1.32 14.02
N ILE A 137 19.88 -1.27 14.60
CA ILE A 137 19.53 -0.31 15.67
C ILE A 137 20.44 -0.53 16.88
N ALA A 138 20.59 -1.77 17.34
CA ALA A 138 21.44 -2.09 18.49
C ALA A 138 22.90 -1.68 18.24
N LEU A 139 23.44 -1.98 17.05
CA LEU A 139 24.79 -1.58 16.68
C LEU A 139 24.96 -0.06 16.67
N LEU A 140 23.99 0.68 16.12
CA LEU A 140 24.04 2.14 16.10
C LEU A 140 23.99 2.72 17.52
N LEU A 141 23.14 2.17 18.39
CA LEU A 141 23.08 2.53 19.81
C LEU A 141 24.43 2.31 20.50
N ALA A 142 25.00 1.11 20.39
CA ALA A 142 26.27 0.71 20.99
C ALA A 142 27.46 1.57 20.54
N THR A 143 27.43 2.08 19.31
CA THR A 143 28.57 2.79 18.70
C THR A 143 28.47 4.32 18.76
N ARG A 144 27.25 4.87 18.73
CA ARG A 144 27.03 6.33 18.62
C ARG A 144 26.30 6.93 19.81
N PHE A 145 25.42 6.17 20.48
CA PHE A 145 24.58 6.68 21.57
C PHE A 145 25.05 6.27 22.97
N SER A 146 26.09 5.44 23.08
CA SER A 146 26.65 4.99 24.35
C SER A 146 27.30 6.12 25.14
N GLN A 147 26.93 6.24 26.41
CA GLN A 147 27.54 7.11 27.41
C GLN A 147 27.96 6.26 28.62
N PRO A 148 29.12 6.54 29.25
CA PRO A 148 29.44 5.94 30.54
C PRO A 148 28.32 6.22 31.53
N ILE A 149 27.86 5.21 32.27
CA ILE A 149 26.80 5.38 33.28
C ILE A 149 27.28 6.44 34.27
N ALA A 150 26.60 7.58 34.29
CA ALA A 150 26.86 8.64 35.24
C ALA A 150 26.39 8.15 36.62
N PHE A 151 27.30 7.51 37.35
CA PHE A 151 27.12 7.27 38.78
C PHE A 151 27.01 8.64 39.46
N THR A 152 25.79 9.11 39.74
CA THR A 152 25.57 10.09 40.80
C THR A 152 25.86 9.34 42.10
N PRO A 153 26.97 9.66 42.80
CA PRO A 153 27.29 8.94 44.01
C PRO A 153 26.20 9.28 45.04
N ARG A 154 25.45 8.25 45.46
CA ARG A 154 24.82 8.30 46.79
C ARG A 154 25.92 8.67 47.77
N ARG A 155 25.77 9.82 48.42
CA ARG A 155 26.62 10.24 49.54
C ARG A 155 26.65 9.08 50.53
N ASP A 156 27.86 8.71 50.95
CA ASP A 156 28.21 7.76 52.02
C ASP A 156 28.59 6.32 51.63
N ALA A 157 29.17 6.09 50.45
CA ALA A 157 29.96 4.87 50.20
C ALA A 157 31.39 5.23 49.78
N GLU A 158 32.33 5.13 50.73
CA GLU A 158 33.77 5.14 50.45
C GLU A 158 34.10 4.09 49.39
N LYS A 159 34.85 4.50 48.37
CA LYS A 159 35.16 3.71 47.17
C LYS A 159 35.79 2.37 47.53
N TRP A 160 35.13 1.28 47.18
CA TRP A 160 35.77 -0.03 47.10
C TRP A 160 36.98 0.06 46.17
N SER A 161 38.07 -0.58 46.57
CA SER A 161 39.23 -0.76 45.70
C SER A 161 38.81 -1.46 44.41
N ARG A 162 39.50 -1.20 43.30
CA ARG A 162 39.25 -1.88 42.00
C ARG A 162 39.20 -3.41 42.15
N ARG A 163 39.98 -3.93 43.09
CA ARG A 163 40.05 -5.36 43.40
C ARG A 163 38.78 -5.86 44.09
N ILE A 164 38.23 -5.13 45.06
CA ILE A 164 36.94 -5.50 45.67
C ILE A 164 35.77 -5.35 44.68
N ALA A 165 35.80 -4.36 43.79
CA ALA A 165 34.81 -4.26 42.71
C ALA A 165 34.86 -5.48 41.75
N SER A 166 36.06 -5.94 41.36
CA SER A 166 36.25 -7.16 40.56
C SER A 166 35.74 -8.42 41.29
N VAL A 167 36.06 -8.52 42.58
CA VAL A 167 35.59 -9.62 43.45
C VAL A 167 34.08 -9.65 43.54
N VAL A 168 33.41 -8.50 43.72
CA VAL A 168 31.94 -8.41 43.77
C VAL A 168 31.31 -8.75 42.41
N ALA A 169 31.82 -8.22 41.31
CA ALA A 169 31.33 -8.57 39.96
C ALA A 169 31.45 -10.08 39.69
N ARG A 170 32.53 -10.71 40.17
CA ARG A 170 32.72 -12.16 40.06
C ARG A 170 31.74 -12.95 40.93
N ILE A 171 31.42 -12.45 42.13
CA ILE A 171 30.39 -13.02 42.99
C ILE A 171 29.03 -12.92 42.29
N ASP A 172 28.66 -11.75 41.75
CA ASP A 172 27.39 -11.53 41.04
C ASP A 172 27.25 -12.41 39.79
N ALA A 173 28.32 -12.61 39.03
CA ALA A 173 28.29 -13.49 37.86
C ALA A 173 28.18 -14.99 38.22
N ASN A 174 28.51 -15.39 39.45
CA ASN A 174 28.69 -16.80 39.84
C ASN A 174 27.96 -17.23 41.12
N TYR A 175 27.09 -16.40 41.68
CA TYR A 175 26.51 -16.68 42.99
C TYR A 175 25.67 -17.97 43.02
N GLN A 176 25.15 -18.43 41.87
CA GLN A 176 24.31 -19.62 41.74
C GLN A 176 25.09 -20.95 41.89
N ARG A 177 26.42 -20.93 41.69
CA ARG A 177 27.29 -22.12 41.91
C ARG A 177 27.91 -22.10 43.31
N ARG A 178 28.47 -23.23 43.74
CA ARG A 178 29.32 -23.25 44.95
C ARG A 178 30.58 -22.42 44.66
N LEU A 179 30.65 -21.23 45.26
CA LEU A 179 31.76 -20.30 45.11
C LEU A 179 32.48 -20.21 46.45
N SER A 180 33.77 -20.56 46.48
CA SER A 180 34.58 -20.47 47.70
C SER A 180 35.44 -19.20 47.71
N LEU A 181 35.81 -18.73 48.90
CA LEU A 181 36.71 -17.59 49.01
C LEU A 181 38.10 -17.93 48.44
N GLN A 182 38.55 -19.18 48.57
CA GLN A 182 39.79 -19.70 47.99
C GLN A 182 39.80 -19.56 46.45
N GLU A 183 38.72 -19.93 45.77
CA GLU A 183 38.60 -19.79 44.31
C GLU A 183 38.67 -18.32 43.86
N VAL A 184 38.03 -17.43 44.60
CA VAL A 184 38.00 -16.00 44.29
C VAL A 184 39.36 -15.36 44.60
N ALA A 185 40.04 -15.77 45.67
CA ALA A 185 41.38 -15.32 46.01
C ALA A 185 42.43 -15.78 44.97
N ALA A 186 42.33 -17.03 44.50
CA ALA A 186 43.19 -17.56 43.45
C ALA A 186 43.02 -16.80 42.12
N ALA A 187 41.78 -16.46 41.75
CA ALA A 187 41.47 -15.69 40.55
C ALA A 187 42.02 -14.25 40.59
N GLU A 188 42.19 -13.70 41.79
CA GLU A 188 42.73 -12.35 42.01
C GLU A 188 44.23 -12.37 42.35
N PHE A 189 44.89 -13.54 42.30
CA PHE A 189 46.31 -13.73 42.64
C PHE A 189 46.69 -13.25 44.06
N VAL A 190 45.82 -13.50 45.04
CA VAL A 190 46.04 -13.11 46.45
C VAL A 190 45.79 -14.27 47.40
N SER A 191 46.30 -14.18 48.63
CA SER A 191 46.01 -15.17 49.66
C SER A 191 44.58 -15.00 50.21
N GLU A 192 43.94 -16.11 50.57
CA GLU A 192 42.59 -16.13 51.14
C GLU A 192 42.49 -15.25 52.40
N ALA A 193 43.50 -15.32 53.28
CA ALA A 193 43.55 -14.54 54.51
C ALA A 193 43.68 -13.02 54.26
N TRP A 194 44.30 -12.61 53.16
CA TRP A 194 44.38 -11.21 52.78
C TRP A 194 43.07 -10.73 52.16
N LEU A 195 42.49 -11.51 51.24
CA LEU A 195 41.21 -11.16 50.61
C LEU A 195 40.07 -11.11 51.63
N SER A 196 40.02 -12.03 52.59
CA SER A 196 39.03 -11.99 53.68
C SER A 196 39.11 -10.70 54.50
N ARG A 197 40.33 -10.26 54.84
CA ARG A 197 40.57 -9.03 55.61
C ARG A 197 40.20 -7.80 54.81
N LEU A 198 40.58 -7.75 53.52
CA LEU A 198 40.26 -6.63 52.64
C LEU A 198 38.76 -6.54 52.37
N PHE A 199 38.12 -7.66 52.07
CA PHE A 199 36.68 -7.72 51.80
C PHE A 199 35.87 -7.30 53.03
N HIS A 200 36.25 -7.77 54.22
CA HIS A 200 35.57 -7.33 55.45
C HIS A 200 35.81 -5.84 55.74
N LYS A 201 37.02 -5.33 55.49
CA LYS A 201 37.36 -3.92 55.68
C LYS A 201 36.58 -2.98 54.75
N GLU A 202 36.41 -3.34 53.48
CA GLU A 202 35.80 -2.45 52.48
C GLU A 202 34.30 -2.70 52.27
N VAL A 203 33.83 -3.94 52.42
CA VAL A 203 32.41 -4.33 52.23
C VAL A 203 31.65 -4.35 53.56
N GLY A 204 32.36 -4.35 54.70
CA GLY A 204 31.78 -4.31 56.06
C GLY A 204 31.22 -5.64 56.55
N VAL A 205 31.14 -6.66 55.69
CA VAL A 205 30.64 -8.00 56.01
C VAL A 205 31.58 -9.07 55.46
N SER A 206 31.53 -10.28 56.00
CA SER A 206 32.33 -11.39 55.45
C SER A 206 31.84 -11.81 54.06
N PHE A 207 32.73 -12.42 53.27
CA PHE A 207 32.42 -12.97 51.95
C PHE A 207 31.19 -13.90 51.97
N VAL A 208 31.11 -14.80 52.96
CA VAL A 208 30.00 -15.75 53.10
C VAL A 208 28.69 -15.03 53.42
N GLN A 209 28.73 -14.00 54.28
CA GLN A 209 27.54 -13.19 54.60
C GLN A 209 27.05 -12.42 53.38
N TYR A 210 27.96 -11.83 52.60
CA TYR A 210 27.63 -11.11 51.37
C TYR A 210 26.99 -12.02 50.32
N LEU A 211 27.63 -13.18 50.03
CA LEU A 211 27.09 -14.18 49.10
C LEU A 211 25.72 -14.71 49.56
N THR A 212 25.55 -14.92 50.87
CA THR A 212 24.28 -15.37 51.43
C THR A 212 23.19 -14.32 51.28
N ALA A 213 23.49 -13.05 51.56
CA ALA A 213 22.53 -11.95 51.41
C ALA A 213 22.11 -11.76 49.94
N LEU A 214 23.06 -11.85 49.01
CA LEU A 214 22.79 -11.79 47.58
C LEU A 214 21.85 -12.92 47.12
N ARG A 215 22.14 -14.17 47.51
CA ARG A 215 21.28 -15.33 47.23
C ARG A 215 19.88 -15.19 47.81
N LEU A 216 19.77 -14.68 49.04
CA LEU A 216 18.48 -14.45 49.68
C LEU A 216 17.68 -13.36 48.99
N ARG A 217 18.34 -12.30 48.50
CA ARG A 217 17.70 -11.22 47.73
C ARG A 217 17.09 -11.74 46.42
N HIS A 218 17.85 -12.50 45.62
CA HIS A 218 17.32 -13.11 44.40
C HIS A 218 16.24 -14.17 44.68
N ALA A 219 16.37 -14.90 45.78
CA ALA A 219 15.32 -15.82 46.21
C ALA A 219 14.04 -15.10 46.61
N ALA A 220 14.13 -13.95 47.30
CA ALA A 220 12.97 -13.11 47.65
C ALA A 220 12.26 -12.59 46.41
N ASP A 221 13.01 -12.14 45.41
CA ASP A 221 12.46 -11.68 44.13
C ASP A 221 11.72 -12.81 43.40
N GLN A 222 12.33 -14.00 43.25
CA GLN A 222 11.66 -15.15 42.64
C GLN A 222 10.45 -15.67 43.43
N LEU A 223 10.43 -15.48 44.76
CA LEU A 223 9.27 -15.84 45.59
C LEU A 223 8.06 -14.94 45.32
N LEU A 224 8.28 -13.68 44.89
CA LEU A 224 7.26 -12.68 44.58
C LEU A 224 6.85 -12.68 43.09
N THR A 225 7.79 -12.91 42.18
CA THR A 225 7.56 -12.79 40.73
C THR A 225 7.19 -14.10 40.06
N THR A 226 7.38 -15.26 40.72
CA THR A 226 7.17 -16.58 40.11
C THR A 226 6.33 -17.53 40.97
N ARG A 227 5.73 -18.55 40.33
CA ARG A 227 5.02 -19.65 41.00
C ARG A 227 5.90 -20.87 41.30
N LYS A 228 7.22 -20.77 41.11
CA LYS A 228 8.13 -21.91 41.29
C LYS A 228 8.07 -22.46 42.73
N PRO A 229 8.18 -23.78 42.94
CA PRO A 229 8.24 -24.34 44.29
C PRO A 229 9.51 -23.87 45.01
N VAL A 230 9.44 -23.66 46.33
CA VAL A 230 10.56 -23.14 47.15
C VAL A 230 11.82 -24.01 47.01
N GLN A 231 11.65 -25.32 46.83
CA GLN A 231 12.74 -26.25 46.57
C GLN A 231 13.49 -25.96 45.27
N GLN A 232 12.78 -25.58 44.21
CA GLN A 232 13.39 -25.21 42.94
C GLN A 232 14.12 -23.87 43.05
N ILE A 233 13.52 -22.88 43.73
CA ILE A 233 14.16 -21.58 43.98
C ILE A 233 15.46 -21.76 44.77
N ALA A 234 15.45 -22.60 45.82
CA ALA A 234 16.67 -22.88 46.60
C ALA A 234 17.81 -23.44 45.74
N ARG A 235 17.50 -24.37 44.83
CA ARG A 235 18.47 -24.98 43.93
C ARG A 235 19.00 -23.99 42.88
N GLU A 236 18.11 -23.20 42.27
CA GLU A 236 18.48 -22.20 41.26
C GLU A 236 19.33 -21.06 41.84
N GLN A 237 19.10 -20.67 43.09
CA GLN A 237 19.87 -19.62 43.78
C GLN A 237 21.14 -20.16 44.47
N GLY A 238 21.52 -21.43 44.26
CA GLY A 238 22.79 -21.98 44.75
C GLY A 238 22.84 -22.36 46.23
N PHE A 239 21.70 -22.55 46.89
CA PHE A 239 21.66 -23.08 48.27
C PHE A 239 21.89 -24.59 48.30
N ALA A 240 22.61 -25.07 49.31
CA ALA A 240 22.93 -26.49 49.45
C ALA A 240 21.70 -27.37 49.76
N SER A 241 20.65 -26.78 50.36
CA SER A 241 19.36 -27.44 50.58
C SER A 241 18.24 -26.40 50.77
N THR A 242 17.00 -26.82 50.51
CA THR A 242 15.79 -26.02 50.78
C THR A 242 15.67 -25.62 52.25
N ARG A 243 16.12 -26.50 53.16
CA ARG A 243 16.11 -26.24 54.61
C ARG A 243 17.08 -25.12 54.97
N MET A 244 18.31 -25.17 54.45
CA MET A 244 19.30 -24.11 54.66
C MET A 244 18.82 -22.76 54.14
N MET A 245 18.22 -22.71 52.94
CA MET A 245 17.62 -21.48 52.42
C MET A 245 16.52 -20.98 53.36
N SER A 246 15.59 -21.86 53.77
CA SER A 246 14.43 -21.46 54.59
C SER A 246 14.82 -20.92 55.96
N ASP A 247 15.81 -21.53 56.60
CA ASP A 247 16.33 -21.09 57.90
C ASP A 247 17.03 -19.73 57.79
N LEU A 248 17.88 -19.54 56.76
CA LEU A 248 18.56 -18.27 56.51
C LEU A 248 17.59 -17.17 56.10
N PHE A 249 16.57 -17.49 55.29
CA PHE A 249 15.53 -16.57 54.87
C PHE A 249 14.68 -16.11 56.05
N LYS A 250 14.30 -17.03 56.95
CA LYS A 250 13.56 -16.69 58.18
C LYS A 250 14.38 -15.82 59.12
N ARG A 251 15.68 -16.08 59.25
CA ARG A 251 16.59 -15.25 60.04
C ARG A 251 16.75 -13.84 59.46
N HIS A 252 16.81 -13.71 58.12
CA HIS A 252 17.03 -12.44 57.45
C HIS A 252 15.76 -11.58 57.30
N HIS A 253 14.61 -12.20 56.97
CA HIS A 253 13.35 -11.49 56.69
C HIS A 253 12.30 -11.63 57.81
N GLY A 254 12.61 -12.35 58.90
CA GLY A 254 11.69 -12.60 60.02
C GLY A 254 10.56 -13.59 59.74
N VAL A 255 10.46 -14.11 58.51
CA VAL A 255 9.39 -15.04 58.07
C VAL A 255 9.91 -16.14 57.17
N THR A 256 9.19 -17.27 57.15
CA THR A 256 9.53 -18.35 56.21
C THR A 256 9.30 -17.93 54.76
N PRO A 257 10.04 -18.49 53.77
CA PRO A 257 9.81 -18.22 52.35
C PRO A 257 8.36 -18.37 51.89
N ARG A 258 7.65 -19.35 52.47
CA ARG A 258 6.23 -19.60 52.19
C ARG A 258 5.34 -18.48 52.74
N GLN A 259 5.56 -18.07 53.99
CA GLN A 259 4.86 -16.92 54.58
C GLN A 259 5.22 -15.61 53.88
N TYR A 260 6.44 -15.46 53.38
CA TYR A 260 6.87 -14.29 52.60
C TYR A 260 6.09 -14.19 51.28
N ARG A 261 5.85 -15.34 50.61
CA ARG A 261 4.98 -15.43 49.43
C ARG A 261 3.51 -15.16 49.76
N GLU A 262 3.03 -15.65 50.91
CA GLU A 262 1.63 -15.47 51.36
C GLU A 262 1.36 -14.06 51.93
N ARG A 263 2.39 -13.31 52.33
CA ARG A 263 2.29 -11.93 52.86
C ARG A 263 2.13 -10.86 51.78
N SER A 264 2.18 -11.22 50.49
CA SER A 264 1.72 -10.32 49.44
C SER A 264 0.18 -10.28 49.50
N PRO A 265 -0.45 -9.16 49.85
CA PRO A 265 -1.89 -9.06 49.91
C PRO A 265 -2.49 -9.36 48.53
N ARG A 266 -3.48 -10.24 48.47
CA ARG A 266 -4.63 -9.95 47.59
C ARG A 266 -5.11 -8.57 47.99
N GLU A 267 -5.21 -7.65 47.01
CA GLU A 267 -5.55 -6.23 47.19
C GLU A 267 -6.55 -5.98 48.34
N PRO A 268 -6.25 -5.03 49.25
CA PRO A 268 -6.92 -3.74 49.12
C PRO A 268 -6.07 -2.54 49.58
N GLY A 269 -6.19 -1.43 48.85
CA GLY A 269 -5.65 -0.13 49.25
C GLY A 269 -5.23 0.71 48.06
N ARG A 270 -6.19 1.11 47.23
CA ARG A 270 -6.02 2.14 46.19
C ARG A 270 -5.39 3.40 46.82
N PRO A 271 -4.19 3.86 46.42
CA PRO A 271 -4.02 5.28 46.18
C PRO A 271 -5.01 5.65 45.07
N ARG A 272 -5.58 6.85 45.09
CA ARG A 272 -6.46 7.38 44.02
C ARG A 272 -5.97 6.90 42.64
N PRO A 273 -6.86 6.44 41.75
CA PRO A 273 -6.43 6.02 40.42
C PRO A 273 -5.62 7.17 39.82
N PRO A 274 -4.35 6.97 39.39
CA PRO A 274 -3.82 7.86 38.37
C PRO A 274 -4.87 7.85 37.26
N GLN A 275 -5.22 9.02 36.73
CA GLN A 275 -6.08 9.11 35.56
C GLN A 275 -5.60 8.03 34.58
N GLY A 276 -6.45 7.02 34.33
CA GLY A 276 -6.01 5.81 33.64
C GLY A 276 -5.33 6.18 32.34
N ASP A 277 -4.31 5.43 31.92
CA ASP A 277 -3.59 5.68 30.67
C ASP A 277 -4.57 6.10 29.56
N ARG A 278 -4.49 7.36 29.15
CA ARG A 278 -5.32 7.95 28.10
C ARG A 278 -4.49 8.01 26.85
N TRP A 279 -4.54 6.94 26.09
CA TRP A 279 -4.00 6.90 24.74
C TRP A 279 -4.93 6.12 23.84
N GLN A 280 -4.82 6.37 22.54
CA GLN A 280 -5.55 5.64 21.52
C GLN A 280 -4.59 5.25 20.40
N PRO A 281 -4.82 4.14 19.69
CA PRO A 281 -4.07 3.84 18.48
C PRO A 281 -4.19 4.99 17.48
N VAL A 282 -3.09 5.35 16.81
CA VAL A 282 -3.15 6.32 15.72
C VAL A 282 -3.82 5.66 14.53
N ALA A 283 -4.74 6.39 13.89
CA ALA A 283 -5.39 5.93 12.67
C ALA A 283 -4.35 5.72 11.56
N VAL A 284 -4.49 4.62 10.80
CA VAL A 284 -3.40 4.15 9.93
C VAL A 284 -3.15 5.12 8.77
N ASP A 285 -4.19 5.80 8.28
CA ASP A 285 -4.11 6.90 7.31
C ASP A 285 -3.14 8.01 7.75
N ARG A 286 -3.25 8.45 9.01
CA ARG A 286 -2.35 9.46 9.58
C ARG A 286 -0.92 8.98 9.67
N LEU A 287 -0.72 7.69 9.96
CA LEU A 287 0.61 7.08 10.01
C LEU A 287 1.25 7.02 8.62
N TYR A 288 0.50 6.58 7.62
CA TYR A 288 1.01 6.46 6.25
C TYR A 288 1.32 7.82 5.62
N ALA A 289 0.55 8.87 5.90
CA ALA A 289 0.86 10.21 5.42
C ALA A 289 2.27 10.67 5.82
N ARG A 290 2.74 10.31 7.03
CA ARG A 290 4.10 10.62 7.51
C ARG A 290 5.17 9.71 6.91
N LEU A 291 4.85 8.43 6.76
CA LEU A 291 5.70 7.50 6.01
C LEU A 291 5.83 7.90 4.54
N ASN A 292 4.97 8.75 3.99
CA ASN A 292 5.09 9.17 2.59
C ASN A 292 5.93 10.43 2.38
N GLU A 293 6.50 11.02 3.44
CA GLU A 293 7.33 12.20 3.30
C GLU A 293 8.68 11.86 2.63
N PRO A 294 9.08 12.60 1.57
CA PRO A 294 10.29 12.32 0.81
C PRO A 294 11.56 12.66 1.62
N GLU A 295 12.35 11.65 1.98
CA GLU A 295 13.69 11.82 2.56
C GLU A 295 14.76 12.01 1.45
N GLN A 296 15.89 12.64 1.81
CA GLN A 296 17.05 12.71 0.93
C GLN A 296 17.58 11.29 0.67
N ARG A 297 17.56 10.89 -0.62
CA ARG A 297 18.00 9.58 -1.10
C ARG A 297 19.48 9.34 -0.79
N ASP A 298 19.75 8.52 0.21
CA ASP A 298 21.02 7.81 0.32
C ASP A 298 20.84 6.35 -0.12
N ARG A 299 21.89 5.79 -0.73
CA ARG A 299 21.92 4.45 -1.33
C ARG A 299 21.49 3.38 -0.31
N GLU A 300 20.25 2.92 -0.42
CA GLU A 300 19.70 1.82 0.36
C GLU A 300 20.40 0.50 0.00
N SER A 301 20.62 -0.35 1.00
CA SER A 301 20.95 -1.75 0.76
C SER A 301 19.73 -2.46 0.18
N GLN A 302 19.83 -2.92 -1.06
CA GLN A 302 18.77 -3.70 -1.71
C GLN A 302 18.29 -4.82 -0.76
N PRO A 303 16.98 -5.04 -0.62
CA PRO A 303 16.48 -6.17 0.17
C PRO A 303 17.07 -7.48 -0.38
N LEU A 304 17.37 -8.42 0.53
CA LEU A 304 17.85 -9.74 0.14
C LEU A 304 16.79 -10.42 -0.74
N LEU A 305 17.14 -10.71 -2.00
CA LEU A 305 16.29 -11.50 -2.89
C LEU A 305 16.28 -12.96 -2.38
N ILE A 306 15.22 -13.34 -1.68
CA ILE A 306 15.11 -14.64 -0.98
C ILE A 306 14.97 -15.80 -1.98
N ASN A 307 14.49 -15.53 -3.20
CA ASN A 307 14.38 -16.53 -4.26
C ASN A 307 15.40 -16.25 -5.37
N PRO A 308 16.31 -17.18 -5.68
CA PRO A 308 17.12 -17.05 -6.88
C PRO A 308 16.18 -17.04 -8.10
N PRO A 309 16.37 -16.14 -9.07
CA PRO A 309 15.53 -16.10 -10.26
C PRO A 309 15.66 -17.41 -11.02
N GLN A 310 14.59 -18.20 -11.06
CA GLN A 310 14.54 -19.38 -11.90
C GLN A 310 14.46 -18.93 -13.36
N THR A 311 15.43 -19.35 -14.16
CA THR A 311 15.41 -19.16 -15.61
C THR A 311 14.18 -19.86 -16.18
N ARG A 312 13.26 -19.09 -16.75
CA ARG A 312 12.12 -19.63 -17.49
C ARG A 312 12.53 -19.84 -18.93
N GLU A 313 12.63 -21.12 -19.33
CA GLU A 313 12.89 -21.50 -20.71
C GLU A 313 11.58 -21.69 -21.47
N ILE A 314 11.41 -20.97 -22.58
CA ILE A 314 10.23 -21.02 -23.44
C ILE A 314 10.69 -21.39 -24.84
N ASN A 315 10.25 -22.55 -25.34
CA ASN A 315 10.56 -23.01 -26.68
C ASN A 315 9.51 -22.51 -27.69
N LEU A 316 9.92 -21.61 -28.58
CA LEU A 316 9.02 -20.98 -29.57
C LEU A 316 8.50 -21.95 -30.64
N HIS A 317 9.13 -23.11 -30.80
CA HIS A 317 8.69 -24.15 -31.74
C HIS A 317 7.55 -25.01 -31.15
N GLN A 318 7.41 -25.05 -29.83
CA GLN A 318 6.33 -25.78 -29.17
C GLN A 318 5.07 -24.92 -29.12
N ARG A 319 4.27 -24.99 -30.20
CA ARG A 319 3.00 -24.24 -30.27
C ARG A 319 1.88 -24.98 -29.53
N PRO A 320 0.98 -24.26 -28.83
CA PRO A 320 -0.23 -24.87 -28.28
C PRO A 320 -1.10 -25.45 -29.40
N ALA A 321 -1.72 -26.61 -29.16
CA ALA A 321 -2.55 -27.30 -30.15
C ALA A 321 -3.76 -26.48 -30.64
N ARG A 322 -4.23 -25.54 -29.81
CA ARG A 322 -5.22 -24.52 -30.18
C ARG A 322 -4.74 -23.17 -29.63
N ALA A 323 -4.15 -22.36 -30.49
CA ALA A 323 -3.70 -21.02 -30.11
C ALA A 323 -4.92 -20.08 -29.97
N ALA A 324 -5.11 -19.50 -28.78
CA ALA A 324 -6.10 -18.46 -28.58
C ALA A 324 -5.58 -17.14 -29.18
N VAL A 325 -6.44 -16.35 -29.81
CA VAL A 325 -6.08 -15.01 -30.30
C VAL A 325 -6.38 -13.99 -29.21
N LEU A 326 -5.45 -13.07 -28.96
CA LEU A 326 -5.68 -11.95 -28.05
C LEU A 326 -6.82 -11.09 -28.58
N ARG A 327 -7.88 -10.92 -27.78
CA ARG A 327 -9.02 -10.05 -28.12
C ARG A 327 -8.80 -8.64 -27.58
N HIS A 328 -9.23 -7.65 -28.35
CA HIS A 328 -9.28 -6.26 -27.93
C HIS A 328 -10.71 -5.82 -27.64
N THR A 329 -10.89 -5.15 -26.51
CA THR A 329 -12.15 -4.47 -26.20
C THR A 329 -12.28 -3.17 -26.96
N ARG A 330 -13.52 -2.82 -27.34
CA ARG A 330 -13.86 -1.52 -27.90
C ARG A 330 -13.72 -0.43 -26.84
N MET A 331 -12.84 0.53 -27.08
CA MET A 331 -12.60 1.65 -26.19
C MET A 331 -13.70 2.70 -26.34
N VAL A 332 -14.32 3.07 -25.21
CA VAL A 332 -15.29 4.15 -25.13
C VAL A 332 -14.73 5.26 -24.27
N VAL A 333 -14.90 6.50 -24.73
CA VAL A 333 -14.46 7.68 -23.96
C VAL A 333 -15.68 8.35 -23.35
N THR A 334 -15.70 8.46 -22.04
CA THR A 334 -16.79 9.10 -21.29
C THR A 334 -16.47 10.56 -21.02
N VAL A 335 -17.41 11.42 -21.39
CA VAL A 335 -17.49 12.84 -21.00
C VAL A 335 -18.70 13.02 -20.08
N ARG A 336 -18.69 14.09 -19.28
CA ARG A 336 -19.74 14.29 -18.28
C ARG A 336 -21.01 14.79 -18.95
N GLU A 337 -20.94 15.93 -19.64
CA GLU A 337 -22.10 16.62 -20.21
C GLU A 337 -21.87 16.93 -21.69
N LEU A 338 -22.94 17.17 -22.44
CA LEU A 338 -22.84 17.60 -23.84
C LEU A 338 -22.08 18.94 -23.97
N ASP A 339 -22.15 19.82 -22.97
CA ASP A 339 -21.44 21.10 -22.95
C ASP A 339 -19.91 20.94 -23.03
N ASP A 340 -19.37 19.82 -22.54
CA ASP A 340 -17.93 19.52 -22.68
C ASP A 340 -17.52 19.51 -24.15
N LEU A 341 -18.40 19.02 -25.04
CA LEU A 341 -18.13 18.87 -26.47
C LEU A 341 -18.28 20.17 -27.26
N LEU A 342 -18.83 21.24 -26.67
CA LEU A 342 -18.82 22.57 -27.28
C LEU A 342 -17.44 23.23 -27.19
N ARG A 343 -16.60 22.77 -26.26
CA ARG A 343 -15.30 23.37 -26.02
C ARG A 343 -14.28 22.87 -27.04
N GLU A 344 -13.58 23.81 -27.66
CA GLU A 344 -12.60 23.52 -28.71
C GLU A 344 -11.39 22.72 -28.21
N ASP A 345 -10.93 23.00 -26.99
CA ASP A 345 -9.84 22.28 -26.34
C ASP A 345 -10.19 20.80 -26.15
N VAL A 346 -11.40 20.51 -25.65
CA VAL A 346 -11.91 19.14 -25.45
C VAL A 346 -12.03 18.38 -26.77
N ARG A 347 -12.57 19.01 -27.82
CA ARG A 347 -12.67 18.37 -29.15
C ARG A 347 -11.29 18.06 -29.74
N ARG A 348 -10.34 18.99 -29.64
CA ARG A 348 -8.95 18.76 -30.11
C ARG A 348 -8.28 17.63 -29.35
N GLU A 349 -8.50 17.56 -28.04
CA GLU A 349 -7.98 16.49 -27.19
C GLU A 349 -8.55 15.13 -27.60
N LEU A 350 -9.86 15.05 -27.84
CA LEU A 350 -10.56 13.87 -28.34
C LEU A 350 -10.08 13.43 -29.74
N GLU A 351 -9.84 14.37 -30.64
CA GLU A 351 -9.29 14.08 -31.98
C GLU A 351 -7.85 13.55 -31.91
N GLN A 352 -7.01 14.16 -31.06
CA GLN A 352 -5.64 13.69 -30.83
C GLN A 352 -5.64 12.30 -30.19
N LEU A 353 -6.53 12.08 -29.22
CA LEU A 353 -6.74 10.78 -28.60
C LEU A 353 -7.14 9.73 -29.65
N HIS A 354 -8.09 10.02 -30.53
CA HIS A 354 -8.53 9.09 -31.59
C HIS A 354 -7.39 8.62 -32.49
N ARG A 355 -6.49 9.53 -32.87
CA ARG A 355 -5.33 9.21 -33.71
C ARG A 355 -4.39 8.24 -32.99
N ALA A 356 -4.18 8.45 -31.69
CA ALA A 356 -3.28 7.64 -30.87
C ALA A 356 -3.91 6.30 -30.40
N LEU A 357 -5.20 6.32 -30.04
CA LEU A 357 -5.98 5.22 -29.50
C LEU A 357 -7.35 5.24 -30.20
N PRO A 358 -7.68 4.24 -31.04
CA PRO A 358 -8.91 4.26 -31.81
C PRO A 358 -10.14 4.17 -30.90
N VAL A 359 -10.78 5.32 -30.70
CA VAL A 359 -12.03 5.45 -29.96
C VAL A 359 -13.17 4.86 -30.80
N TYR A 360 -13.95 3.97 -30.20
CA TYR A 360 -15.10 3.33 -30.84
C TYR A 360 -16.40 4.11 -30.63
N ALA A 361 -16.60 4.63 -29.41
CA ALA A 361 -17.78 5.38 -29.05
C ALA A 361 -17.43 6.51 -28.08
N ILE A 362 -18.28 7.55 -28.07
CA ILE A 362 -18.33 8.53 -27.00
C ILE A 362 -19.52 8.24 -26.09
N ASP A 363 -19.30 8.33 -24.79
CA ASP A 363 -20.30 8.16 -23.75
C ASP A 363 -20.54 9.47 -23.02
N ILE A 364 -21.79 9.92 -22.97
CA ILE A 364 -22.18 11.19 -22.36
C ILE A 364 -23.07 10.90 -21.15
N ASN A 365 -22.47 10.99 -19.96
CA ASN A 365 -23.06 10.48 -18.73
C ASN A 365 -24.32 11.26 -18.28
N ASP A 366 -24.34 12.57 -18.49
CA ASP A 366 -25.41 13.48 -18.08
C ASP A 366 -25.94 14.29 -19.28
N ALA A 367 -26.27 13.56 -20.35
CA ALA A 367 -26.59 14.15 -21.67
C ALA A 367 -27.70 15.21 -21.65
N PHE A 368 -28.69 15.08 -20.76
CA PHE A 368 -29.88 15.94 -20.71
C PHE A 368 -29.93 16.88 -19.49
N LEU A 369 -28.81 17.05 -18.77
CA LEU A 369 -28.75 17.89 -17.57
C LEU A 369 -28.63 19.39 -17.87
N SER A 370 -28.05 19.75 -19.02
CA SER A 370 -27.69 21.12 -19.36
C SER A 370 -28.91 22.03 -19.59
N SER A 371 -29.05 23.03 -18.72
CA SER A 371 -30.07 24.08 -18.90
C SER A 371 -29.75 25.03 -20.07
N ARG A 372 -28.49 25.09 -20.50
CA ARG A 372 -28.06 25.89 -21.65
C ARG A 372 -28.45 25.23 -22.97
N LEU A 373 -28.30 23.91 -23.08
CA LEU A 373 -28.62 23.16 -24.29
C LEU A 373 -30.11 22.79 -24.39
N PHE A 374 -30.83 22.76 -23.27
CA PHE A 374 -32.24 22.38 -23.23
C PHE A 374 -33.14 23.40 -22.51
N GLY A 375 -32.79 24.69 -22.59
CA GLY A 375 -33.58 25.80 -22.05
C GLY A 375 -34.90 26.07 -22.79
N THR A 376 -35.69 27.01 -22.27
CA THR A 376 -36.97 27.45 -22.85
C THR A 376 -36.78 28.23 -24.16
N GLY A 377 -37.69 28.10 -25.13
CA GLY A 377 -37.60 28.81 -26.42
C GLY A 377 -36.88 28.02 -27.52
N TRP A 378 -36.58 26.74 -27.27
CA TRP A 378 -35.83 25.85 -28.17
C TRP A 378 -36.42 25.65 -29.58
N ASP A 379 -37.70 26.00 -29.80
CA ASP A 379 -38.41 25.82 -31.08
C ASP A 379 -39.04 27.12 -31.59
N ASP A 380 -38.75 28.28 -31.01
CA ASP A 380 -39.34 29.52 -31.49
C ASP A 380 -38.65 29.93 -32.81
N PRO A 381 -39.33 29.85 -33.97
CA PRO A 381 -38.74 30.19 -35.27
C PRO A 381 -38.38 31.68 -35.36
N GLN A 382 -38.98 32.52 -34.51
CA GLN A 382 -38.74 33.96 -34.43
C GLN A 382 -37.58 34.32 -33.50
N MET A 383 -37.12 33.40 -32.63
CA MET A 383 -35.96 33.58 -31.75
C MET A 383 -34.70 32.87 -32.27
N ALA A 384 -34.43 33.01 -33.58
CA ALA A 384 -33.28 32.40 -34.25
C ALA A 384 -31.89 32.75 -33.64
N GLY A 385 -31.80 33.75 -32.76
CA GLY A 385 -30.57 34.17 -32.06
C GLY A 385 -30.19 33.37 -30.80
N TYR A 386 -31.08 32.52 -30.26
CA TYR A 386 -30.88 31.74 -29.02
C TYR A 386 -30.89 30.21 -29.27
N ALA A 387 -30.51 29.77 -30.48
CA ALA A 387 -30.75 28.41 -30.97
C ALA A 387 -29.93 27.32 -30.24
N CYS A 388 -30.43 26.81 -29.11
CA CYS A 388 -29.85 25.64 -28.42
C CYS A 388 -29.69 24.42 -29.36
N TRP A 389 -30.58 24.30 -30.36
CA TRP A 389 -30.48 23.28 -31.41
C TRP A 389 -29.22 23.41 -32.27
N TYR A 390 -28.76 24.62 -32.59
CA TYR A 390 -27.56 24.81 -33.41
C TYR A 390 -26.32 24.21 -32.72
N ASN A 391 -26.19 24.41 -31.42
CA ASN A 391 -25.10 23.83 -30.63
C ASN A 391 -25.16 22.29 -30.61
N LEU A 392 -26.36 21.72 -30.42
CA LEU A 392 -26.56 20.27 -30.51
C LEU A 392 -26.23 19.75 -31.92
N GLN A 393 -26.70 20.44 -32.96
CA GLN A 393 -26.43 20.07 -34.35
C GLN A 393 -24.93 20.08 -34.63
N GLN A 394 -24.18 21.07 -34.14
CA GLN A 394 -22.72 21.12 -34.25
C GLN A 394 -22.05 19.92 -33.59
N ILE A 395 -22.42 19.60 -32.35
CA ILE A 395 -21.85 18.46 -31.60
C ILE A 395 -22.08 17.17 -32.38
N PHE A 396 -23.33 16.85 -32.72
CA PHE A 396 -23.66 15.57 -33.34
C PHE A 396 -23.17 15.46 -34.80
N SER A 397 -23.05 16.58 -35.53
CA SER A 397 -22.40 16.59 -36.85
C SER A 397 -20.91 16.26 -36.74
N TRP A 398 -20.22 16.84 -35.75
CA TRP A 398 -18.82 16.53 -35.49
C TRP A 398 -18.62 15.07 -35.05
N LEU A 399 -19.47 14.56 -34.14
CA LEU A 399 -19.44 13.15 -33.73
C LEU A 399 -19.67 12.19 -34.91
N ALA A 400 -20.61 12.53 -35.81
CA ALA A 400 -20.85 11.75 -37.02
C ALA A 400 -19.63 11.76 -37.96
N ALA A 401 -18.94 12.90 -38.10
CA ALA A 401 -17.72 13.01 -38.90
C ALA A 401 -16.56 12.15 -38.32
N MET A 402 -16.51 11.98 -37.00
CA MET A 402 -15.56 11.08 -36.33
C MET A 402 -15.90 9.59 -36.52
N GLY A 403 -17.11 9.26 -36.99
CA GLY A 403 -17.57 7.88 -37.18
C GLY A 403 -17.81 7.12 -35.88
N TRP A 404 -17.99 7.82 -34.76
CA TRP A 404 -18.18 7.21 -33.45
C TRP A 404 -19.62 6.80 -33.20
N GLN A 405 -19.81 5.74 -32.43
CA GLN A 405 -21.11 5.52 -31.79
C GLN A 405 -21.31 6.56 -30.69
N VAL A 406 -22.57 6.95 -30.44
CA VAL A 406 -22.90 7.93 -29.40
C VAL A 406 -23.78 7.28 -28.35
N ILE A 407 -23.29 7.21 -27.12
CA ILE A 407 -24.02 6.65 -25.98
C ILE A 407 -24.58 7.81 -25.17
N LEU A 408 -25.91 7.82 -25.02
CA LEU A 408 -26.67 8.86 -24.32
C LEU A 408 -27.34 8.25 -23.10
N HIS A 409 -27.04 8.80 -21.93
CA HIS A 409 -27.65 8.37 -20.67
C HIS A 409 -29.02 9.03 -20.48
N THR A 410 -30.04 8.23 -20.20
CA THR A 410 -31.38 8.66 -19.80
C THR A 410 -31.76 8.00 -18.48
N GLY A 411 -32.83 8.44 -17.84
CA GLY A 411 -33.34 7.78 -16.65
C GLY A 411 -34.77 8.14 -16.32
N VAL A 412 -35.25 7.67 -15.17
CA VAL A 412 -36.62 7.94 -14.67
C VAL A 412 -36.91 9.45 -14.56
N THR A 413 -35.89 10.26 -14.29
CA THR A 413 -36.00 11.71 -14.16
C THR A 413 -35.88 12.46 -15.48
N THR A 414 -35.52 11.78 -16.58
CA THR A 414 -35.45 12.41 -17.90
C THR A 414 -36.86 12.76 -18.36
N ARG A 415 -37.07 14.04 -18.65
CA ARG A 415 -38.31 14.57 -19.19
C ARG A 415 -38.64 13.94 -20.54
N SER A 416 -39.73 13.19 -20.60
CA SER A 416 -40.15 12.46 -21.81
C SER A 416 -40.48 13.40 -22.97
N ASP A 417 -41.05 14.58 -22.69
CA ASP A 417 -41.36 15.60 -23.70
C ASP A 417 -40.08 16.19 -24.33
N LEU A 418 -39.06 16.44 -23.51
CA LEU A 418 -37.76 16.92 -23.96
C LEU A 418 -37.06 15.88 -24.84
N LEU A 419 -37.03 14.61 -24.40
CA LEU A 419 -36.43 13.51 -25.17
C LEU A 419 -37.13 13.32 -26.52
N GLN A 420 -38.46 13.34 -26.54
CA GLN A 420 -39.23 13.20 -27.77
C GLN A 420 -38.91 14.32 -28.76
N ARG A 421 -38.88 15.58 -28.30
CA ARG A 421 -38.58 16.75 -29.12
C ARG A 421 -37.14 16.74 -29.65
N PHE A 422 -36.17 16.35 -28.80
CA PHE A 422 -34.79 16.13 -29.21
C PHE A 422 -34.68 15.16 -30.39
N LEU A 423 -35.34 14.00 -30.26
CA LEU A 423 -35.29 12.95 -31.26
C LEU A 423 -36.04 13.32 -32.54
N GLN A 424 -37.15 14.06 -32.45
CA GLN A 424 -37.86 14.56 -33.62
C GLN A 424 -37.00 15.53 -34.44
N LEU A 425 -36.34 16.48 -33.77
CA LEU A 425 -35.40 17.38 -34.43
C LEU A 425 -34.20 16.61 -35.00
N ALA A 426 -33.65 15.65 -34.25
CA ALA A 426 -32.56 14.82 -34.75
C ALA A 426 -32.94 14.04 -36.01
N ALA A 427 -34.14 13.45 -36.04
CA ALA A 427 -34.67 12.74 -37.20
C ALA A 427 -34.84 13.64 -38.45
N ASN A 428 -35.15 14.92 -38.25
CA ASN A 428 -35.31 15.88 -39.36
C ASN A 428 -33.96 16.38 -39.90
N HIS A 429 -32.91 16.41 -39.09
CA HIS A 429 -31.64 17.04 -39.43
C HIS A 429 -30.50 16.05 -39.75
N PHE A 430 -30.58 14.81 -39.28
CA PHE A 430 -29.53 13.81 -39.47
C PHE A 430 -29.99 12.62 -40.30
N PRO A 431 -29.11 12.02 -41.13
CA PRO A 431 -29.46 10.85 -41.91
C PRO A 431 -29.67 9.62 -40.99
N PRO A 432 -30.45 8.62 -41.44
CA PRO A 432 -30.69 7.39 -40.68
C PRO A 432 -29.42 6.66 -40.25
N THR A 433 -28.33 6.76 -41.02
CA THR A 433 -27.02 6.17 -40.69
C THR A 433 -26.42 6.77 -39.41
N THR A 434 -26.48 8.09 -39.25
CA THR A 434 -26.03 8.79 -38.04
C THR A 434 -26.89 8.40 -36.85
N LEU A 435 -28.22 8.40 -37.01
CA LEU A 435 -29.15 8.05 -35.92
C LEU A 435 -29.01 6.59 -35.50
N SER A 436 -28.68 5.69 -36.43
CA SER A 436 -28.38 4.27 -36.15
C SER A 436 -27.10 4.06 -35.36
N SER A 437 -26.27 5.09 -35.16
CA SER A 437 -25.08 5.04 -34.30
C SER A 437 -25.38 5.36 -32.82
N TRP A 438 -26.58 5.83 -32.52
CA TRP A 438 -26.96 6.26 -31.18
C TRP A 438 -27.43 5.08 -30.33
N ARG A 439 -27.02 5.08 -29.07
CA ARG A 439 -27.30 4.03 -28.09
C ARG A 439 -27.77 4.69 -26.81
N PHE A 440 -28.76 4.10 -26.15
CA PHE A 440 -29.35 4.70 -24.96
C PHE A 440 -29.11 3.81 -23.75
N VAL A 441 -28.56 4.39 -22.70
CA VAL A 441 -28.30 3.73 -21.43
C VAL A 441 -29.27 4.27 -20.41
N TRP A 442 -30.12 3.42 -19.87
CA TRP A 442 -31.17 3.82 -18.95
C TRP A 442 -30.77 3.58 -17.49
N HIS A 443 -30.97 4.61 -16.67
CA HIS A 443 -30.72 4.62 -15.23
C HIS A 443 -32.03 4.68 -14.44
N TRP A 444 -32.07 4.06 -13.27
CA TRP A 444 -33.15 4.25 -12.31
C TRP A 444 -32.65 4.62 -10.92
N SER A 445 -33.47 5.40 -10.21
CA SER A 445 -33.25 5.66 -8.79
C SER A 445 -33.55 4.39 -7.98
N PRO A 446 -32.71 4.02 -7.00
CA PRO A 446 -33.02 2.96 -6.05
C PRO A 446 -34.35 3.18 -5.30
N GLN A 447 -34.76 4.45 -5.17
CA GLN A 447 -35.97 4.86 -4.45
C GLN A 447 -37.25 4.76 -5.31
N ALA A 448 -37.13 4.59 -6.63
CA ALA A 448 -38.29 4.51 -7.51
C ALA A 448 -39.03 3.17 -7.31
N SER A 449 -40.36 3.21 -7.24
CA SER A 449 -41.19 2.00 -7.16
C SER A 449 -41.09 1.18 -8.45
N GLU A 450 -41.33 -0.13 -8.36
CA GLU A 450 -41.26 -1.02 -9.52
C GLU A 450 -42.24 -0.60 -10.63
N ALA A 451 -43.47 -0.22 -10.27
CA ALA A 451 -44.46 0.28 -11.21
C ALA A 451 -44.00 1.55 -11.94
N ALA A 452 -43.37 2.49 -11.24
CA ALA A 452 -42.83 3.71 -11.85
C ALA A 452 -41.66 3.39 -12.80
N ARG A 453 -40.79 2.44 -12.44
CA ARG A 453 -39.69 1.98 -13.31
C ARG A 453 -40.22 1.35 -14.60
N GLN A 454 -41.20 0.46 -14.50
CA GLN A 454 -41.79 -0.20 -15.66
C GLN A 454 -42.52 0.79 -16.58
N ALA A 455 -43.27 1.75 -16.01
CA ALA A 455 -43.95 2.78 -16.78
C ALA A 455 -42.97 3.67 -17.54
N ALA A 456 -41.93 4.18 -16.86
CA ALA A 456 -40.91 5.04 -17.47
C ALA A 456 -40.11 4.30 -18.55
N TRP A 457 -39.72 3.04 -18.31
CA TRP A 457 -39.04 2.20 -19.29
C TRP A 457 -39.87 2.04 -20.58
N ARG A 458 -41.14 1.63 -20.45
CA ARG A 458 -42.03 1.45 -21.61
C ARG A 458 -42.22 2.74 -22.39
N GLN A 459 -42.44 3.86 -21.70
CA GLN A 459 -42.61 5.16 -22.34
C GLN A 459 -41.36 5.56 -23.15
N GLN A 460 -40.16 5.46 -22.56
CA GLN A 460 -38.93 5.82 -23.27
C GLN A 460 -38.64 4.88 -24.44
N ARG A 461 -38.81 3.57 -24.23
CA ARG A 461 -38.64 2.55 -25.28
C ARG A 461 -39.57 2.82 -26.47
N GLU A 462 -40.83 3.15 -26.22
CA GLU A 462 -41.79 3.48 -27.26
C GLU A 462 -41.37 4.73 -28.06
N VAL A 463 -40.93 5.79 -27.38
CA VAL A 463 -40.44 7.02 -28.02
C VAL A 463 -39.23 6.73 -28.93
N LEU A 464 -38.29 5.92 -28.44
CA LEU A 464 -37.08 5.55 -29.20
C LEU A 464 -37.43 4.72 -30.45
N HIS A 465 -38.25 3.67 -30.32
CA HIS A 465 -38.67 2.84 -31.46
C HIS A 465 -39.52 3.58 -32.48
N ARG A 466 -40.24 4.63 -32.06
CA ARG A 466 -41.04 5.44 -32.99
C ARG A 466 -40.19 6.38 -33.83
N LEU A 467 -39.11 6.93 -33.27
CA LEU A 467 -38.36 8.04 -33.88
C LEU A 467 -36.99 7.63 -34.44
N LEU A 468 -36.44 6.50 -34.02
CA LEU A 468 -35.13 6.03 -34.46
C LEU A 468 -35.25 4.75 -35.30
N PRO A 469 -34.37 4.56 -36.31
CA PRO A 469 -34.43 3.42 -37.22
C PRO A 469 -34.01 2.08 -36.57
N GLN A 470 -32.99 2.10 -35.71
CA GLN A 470 -32.47 0.92 -35.00
C GLN A 470 -32.04 1.31 -33.57
N PRO A 471 -32.99 1.72 -32.70
CA PRO A 471 -32.64 2.07 -31.33
C PRO A 471 -32.17 0.84 -30.58
N GLN A 472 -31.10 1.01 -29.80
CA GLN A 472 -30.75 0.06 -28.75
C GLN A 472 -30.88 0.76 -27.40
N LEU A 473 -31.61 0.13 -26.49
CA LEU A 473 -31.84 0.59 -25.13
C LEU A 473 -31.35 -0.48 -24.15
N GLY A 474 -30.33 -0.14 -23.39
CA GLY A 474 -29.79 -1.00 -22.35
C GLY A 474 -30.02 -0.44 -20.96
N ILE A 475 -29.76 -1.27 -19.98
CA ILE A 475 -29.92 -0.96 -18.56
C ILE A 475 -28.55 -0.69 -17.95
N TRP A 476 -28.40 0.40 -17.20
CA TRP A 476 -27.27 0.58 -16.31
C TRP A 476 -27.62 0.13 -14.90
N HIS A 477 -26.77 -0.69 -14.30
CA HIS A 477 -26.96 -1.15 -12.92
C HIS A 477 -25.68 -1.21 -12.10
N ARG A 478 -25.80 -0.81 -10.84
CA ARG A 478 -24.74 -0.89 -9.84
C ARG A 478 -24.91 -2.13 -8.97
N PHE A 479 -24.23 -3.19 -9.35
CA PHE A 479 -24.16 -4.43 -8.55
C PHE A 479 -23.36 -4.22 -7.26
N ALA A 480 -23.84 -4.85 -6.18
CA ALA A 480 -23.14 -4.91 -4.90
C ALA A 480 -21.75 -5.57 -5.01
N ALA A 481 -20.83 -5.15 -4.15
CA ALA A 481 -19.43 -5.61 -4.20
C ALA A 481 -19.22 -7.03 -3.64
N SER A 482 -20.09 -7.50 -2.75
CA SER A 482 -19.96 -8.80 -2.07
C SER A 482 -20.60 -9.96 -2.85
N ALA A 483 -21.79 -9.75 -3.42
CA ALA A 483 -22.58 -10.79 -4.06
C ALA A 483 -23.32 -10.26 -5.30
N PRO A 484 -22.60 -9.87 -6.38
CA PRO A 484 -23.22 -9.32 -7.57
C PRO A 484 -24.10 -10.33 -8.33
N GLY A 485 -23.98 -11.64 -8.07
CA GLY A 485 -24.75 -12.68 -8.76
C GLY A 485 -26.16 -12.93 -8.19
N ASP A 486 -26.41 -12.48 -6.96
CA ASP A 486 -27.71 -12.66 -6.27
C ASP A 486 -28.61 -11.42 -6.40
N ASP A 487 -28.27 -10.51 -7.31
CA ASP A 487 -28.94 -9.24 -7.47
C ASP A 487 -30.37 -9.40 -8.01
N PRO A 488 -31.38 -8.73 -7.43
CA PRO A 488 -32.78 -8.86 -7.86
C PRO A 488 -33.02 -8.42 -9.31
N LEU A 489 -32.11 -7.64 -9.91
CA LEU A 489 -32.22 -7.24 -11.31
C LEU A 489 -32.33 -8.44 -12.26
N PHE A 490 -31.66 -9.57 -11.96
CA PHE A 490 -31.68 -10.74 -12.84
C PHE A 490 -33.05 -11.41 -12.97
N HIS A 491 -33.99 -11.08 -12.08
CA HIS A 491 -35.38 -11.55 -12.13
C HIS A 491 -36.33 -10.48 -12.67
N SER A 492 -35.84 -9.27 -12.97
CA SER A 492 -36.68 -8.19 -13.46
C SER A 492 -37.10 -8.43 -14.91
N PRO A 493 -38.39 -8.23 -15.25
CA PRO A 493 -38.85 -8.33 -16.63
C PRO A 493 -38.20 -7.28 -17.54
N LEU A 494 -37.74 -6.15 -16.99
CA LEU A 494 -37.06 -5.09 -17.73
C LEU A 494 -35.75 -5.57 -18.35
N LEU A 495 -35.02 -6.43 -17.64
CA LEU A 495 -33.75 -6.96 -18.13
C LEU A 495 -33.95 -7.87 -19.35
N ALA A 496 -35.04 -8.62 -19.40
CA ALA A 496 -35.37 -9.48 -20.54
C ALA A 496 -35.72 -8.68 -21.80
N GLU A 497 -36.14 -7.43 -21.65
CA GLU A 497 -36.46 -6.52 -22.75
C GLU A 497 -35.29 -5.64 -23.20
N ALA A 498 -34.19 -5.61 -22.43
CA ALA A 498 -33.04 -4.75 -22.70
C ALA A 498 -32.16 -5.33 -23.82
N ASP A 499 -31.52 -4.47 -24.60
CA ASP A 499 -30.59 -4.90 -25.66
C ASP A 499 -29.20 -5.23 -25.13
N PHE A 500 -28.82 -4.63 -23.99
CA PHE A 500 -27.53 -4.82 -23.33
C PHE A 500 -27.61 -4.44 -21.85
N LEU A 501 -26.62 -4.90 -21.08
CA LEU A 501 -26.48 -4.58 -19.66
C LEU A 501 -25.17 -3.82 -19.42
N ALA A 502 -25.29 -2.57 -19.04
CA ALA A 502 -24.18 -1.73 -18.60
C ALA A 502 -23.98 -1.83 -17.09
N CYS A 503 -22.72 -1.89 -16.67
CA CYS A 503 -22.38 -2.00 -15.25
C CYS A 503 -21.09 -1.27 -14.91
N GLN A 504 -20.79 -1.25 -13.60
CA GLN A 504 -19.53 -0.77 -13.07
C GLN A 504 -18.74 -1.82 -12.28
N ALA A 505 -17.42 -1.69 -12.26
CA ALA A 505 -16.54 -2.51 -11.44
C ALA A 505 -15.31 -1.74 -10.91
N ASP A 506 -15.39 -1.28 -9.67
CA ASP A 506 -14.31 -0.53 -9.02
C ASP A 506 -13.75 -1.32 -7.82
N ALA A 507 -12.47 -1.67 -7.87
CA ALA A 507 -11.81 -2.46 -6.82
C ALA A 507 -11.78 -1.75 -5.46
N ASN A 508 -11.88 -0.42 -5.43
CA ASN A 508 -11.92 0.35 -4.18
C ASN A 508 -13.25 0.13 -3.43
N GLU A 509 -14.33 -0.35 -4.08
CA GLU A 509 -15.62 -0.64 -3.42
C GLU A 509 -15.53 -1.75 -2.37
N ARG A 510 -14.52 -2.62 -2.45
CA ARG A 510 -14.35 -3.75 -1.52
C ARG A 510 -13.58 -3.42 -0.26
N LEU A 511 -12.90 -2.27 -0.22
CA LEU A 511 -11.85 -2.02 0.73
C LEU A 511 -12.08 -0.74 1.53
N ASP A 512 -12.07 -0.89 2.85
CA ASP A 512 -11.72 0.21 3.73
C ASP A 512 -10.19 0.21 3.90
N LEU A 513 -9.50 1.14 3.24
CA LEU A 513 -8.03 1.21 3.24
C LEU A 513 -7.43 1.38 4.64
N ALA A 514 -8.20 1.95 5.58
CA ALA A 514 -7.80 2.08 6.98
C ALA A 514 -7.71 0.74 7.70
N GLN A 515 -8.46 -0.26 7.25
CA GLN A 515 -8.60 -1.57 7.88
C GLN A 515 -8.16 -2.72 6.96
N ALA A 516 -7.64 -2.40 5.77
CA ALA A 516 -7.29 -3.39 4.76
C ALA A 516 -6.12 -4.26 5.24
N ASP A 517 -6.38 -5.56 5.38
CA ASP A 517 -5.39 -6.59 5.63
C ASP A 517 -4.86 -7.21 4.32
N SER A 518 -3.85 -8.08 4.44
CA SER A 518 -3.24 -8.74 3.27
C SER A 518 -4.25 -9.54 2.42
N SER A 519 -5.21 -10.23 3.04
CA SER A 519 -6.23 -11.01 2.33
C SER A 519 -7.21 -10.16 1.54
N SER A 520 -7.69 -9.06 2.15
CA SER A 520 -8.61 -8.14 1.52
C SER A 520 -7.92 -7.41 0.36
N LEU A 521 -6.67 -6.97 0.53
CA LEU A 521 -5.85 -6.41 -0.56
C LEU A 521 -5.70 -7.40 -1.71
N ALA A 522 -5.30 -8.64 -1.45
CA ALA A 522 -5.17 -9.67 -2.49
C ALA A 522 -6.48 -9.90 -3.28
N SER A 523 -7.64 -9.78 -2.63
CA SER A 523 -8.94 -9.92 -3.29
C SER A 523 -9.27 -8.81 -4.31
N SER A 524 -8.53 -7.70 -4.27
CA SER A 524 -8.74 -6.55 -5.17
C SER A 524 -7.96 -6.63 -6.49
N GLU A 525 -6.89 -7.45 -6.56
CA GLU A 525 -5.97 -7.57 -7.71
C GLU A 525 -6.71 -7.77 -9.05
N HIS A 526 -7.69 -8.67 -9.06
CA HIS A 526 -8.45 -9.06 -10.24
C HIS A 526 -9.96 -8.80 -10.08
N TYR A 527 -10.34 -7.86 -9.22
CA TYR A 527 -11.74 -7.68 -8.85
C TYR A 527 -12.66 -7.37 -10.05
N PRO A 528 -12.35 -6.42 -10.96
CA PRO A 528 -13.18 -6.17 -12.14
C PRO A 528 -13.50 -7.44 -12.94
N ALA A 529 -12.48 -8.23 -13.28
CA ALA A 529 -12.65 -9.47 -14.01
C ALA A 529 -13.40 -10.56 -13.21
N HIS A 530 -13.28 -10.58 -11.88
CA HIS A 530 -14.05 -11.49 -11.02
C HIS A 530 -15.53 -11.10 -10.93
N LYS A 531 -15.83 -9.81 -10.74
CA LYS A 531 -17.19 -9.27 -10.67
C LYS A 531 -17.95 -9.57 -11.97
N LEU A 532 -17.31 -9.34 -13.12
CA LEU A 532 -17.89 -9.65 -14.43
C LEU A 532 -18.17 -11.14 -14.63
N ARG A 533 -17.29 -12.03 -14.18
CA ARG A 533 -17.53 -13.49 -14.23
C ARG A 533 -18.77 -13.89 -13.44
N GLN A 534 -18.99 -13.28 -12.28
CA GLN A 534 -20.18 -13.53 -11.45
C GLN A 534 -21.45 -13.03 -12.14
N ILE A 535 -21.43 -11.84 -12.74
CA ILE A 535 -22.56 -11.29 -13.52
C ILE A 535 -22.87 -12.19 -14.73
N HIS A 536 -21.84 -12.61 -15.47
CA HIS A 536 -22.00 -13.56 -16.58
C HIS A 536 -22.62 -14.89 -16.14
N SER A 537 -22.16 -15.42 -15.00
CA SER A 537 -22.72 -16.65 -14.44
C SER A 537 -24.20 -16.48 -14.10
N ALA A 538 -24.58 -15.37 -13.47
CA ALA A 538 -25.97 -15.07 -13.13
C ALA A 538 -26.86 -14.91 -14.37
N LEU A 539 -26.39 -14.20 -15.41
CA LEU A 539 -27.11 -14.09 -16.68
C LEU A 539 -27.34 -15.45 -17.34
N ARG A 540 -26.30 -16.32 -17.40
CA ARG A 540 -26.41 -17.68 -17.95
C ARG A 540 -27.38 -18.56 -17.17
N GLN A 541 -27.37 -18.48 -15.83
CA GLN A 541 -28.32 -19.22 -14.99
C GLN A 541 -29.78 -18.83 -15.27
N ARG A 542 -30.02 -17.60 -15.72
CA ARG A 542 -31.34 -17.10 -16.11
C ARG A 542 -31.61 -17.17 -17.62
N GLN A 543 -30.72 -17.82 -18.38
CA GLN A 543 -30.82 -17.95 -19.85
C GLN A 543 -30.88 -16.60 -20.59
N LEU A 544 -30.33 -15.54 -19.99
CA LEU A 544 -30.22 -14.22 -20.61
C LEU A 544 -28.91 -14.13 -21.38
N ASN A 545 -28.99 -13.78 -22.66
CA ASN A 545 -27.82 -13.61 -23.53
C ASN A 545 -27.64 -12.12 -23.90
N LEU A 546 -27.27 -11.31 -22.90
CA LEU A 546 -27.06 -9.88 -23.06
C LEU A 546 -25.56 -9.57 -23.16
N PRO A 547 -25.12 -8.71 -24.09
CA PRO A 547 -23.76 -8.20 -24.07
C PRO A 547 -23.56 -7.31 -22.82
N LEU A 548 -22.43 -7.52 -22.13
CA LEU A 548 -22.04 -6.69 -20.99
C LEU A 548 -21.21 -5.49 -21.46
N TRP A 549 -21.57 -4.31 -20.98
CA TRP A 549 -20.86 -3.05 -21.22
C TRP A 549 -20.26 -2.56 -19.90
N LEU A 550 -18.93 -2.41 -19.85
CA LEU A 550 -18.26 -1.92 -18.65
C LEU A 550 -17.98 -0.42 -18.81
N LEU A 551 -18.95 0.44 -18.51
CA LEU A 551 -18.83 1.88 -18.73
C LEU A 551 -18.00 2.60 -17.67
N SER A 552 -17.93 2.06 -16.45
CA SER A 552 -17.19 2.66 -15.33
C SER A 552 -16.45 1.59 -14.54
N TRP A 553 -15.14 1.71 -14.41
CA TRP A 553 -14.34 0.71 -13.69
C TRP A 553 -12.99 1.29 -13.27
N ASN A 554 -12.39 0.69 -12.25
CA ASN A 554 -11.07 1.08 -11.78
C ASN A 554 -10.35 -0.09 -11.10
N THR A 555 -9.03 -0.03 -11.08
CA THR A 555 -8.19 -0.87 -10.21
C THR A 555 -8.14 -0.28 -8.81
N LEU A 556 -7.47 -0.96 -7.88
CA LEU A 556 -7.12 -0.35 -6.60
C LEU A 556 -6.33 0.94 -6.88
N THR A 557 -6.75 2.05 -6.30
CA THR A 557 -6.13 3.36 -6.55
C THR A 557 -5.93 4.21 -5.30
N GLY A 558 -6.61 3.92 -4.21
CA GLY A 558 -6.63 4.80 -3.04
C GLY A 558 -7.90 5.65 -2.99
N ASP A 559 -8.11 6.40 -1.90
CA ASP A 559 -9.27 7.26 -1.70
C ASP A 559 -8.93 8.76 -1.60
N THR A 560 -7.65 9.13 -1.85
CA THR A 560 -7.16 10.52 -1.83
C THR A 560 -6.53 10.93 -3.17
N ARG A 561 -6.34 12.24 -3.38
CA ARG A 561 -5.75 12.79 -4.62
C ARG A 561 -4.31 12.34 -4.79
N ASP A 562 -3.59 12.37 -3.69
CA ASP A 562 -2.19 11.94 -3.62
C ASP A 562 -2.05 10.46 -3.98
N THR A 563 -2.88 9.59 -3.38
CA THR A 563 -2.76 8.14 -3.57
C THR A 563 -3.22 7.69 -4.95
N ASN A 564 -4.28 8.28 -5.49
CA ASN A 564 -4.74 8.02 -6.87
C ASN A 564 -3.70 8.44 -7.93
N GLY A 565 -2.89 9.46 -7.62
CA GLY A 565 -1.84 9.96 -8.48
C GLY A 565 -0.51 9.23 -8.37
N ARG A 566 -0.04 8.97 -7.14
CA ARG A 566 1.28 8.41 -6.84
C ARG A 566 1.33 6.89 -6.88
N PHE A 567 0.22 6.21 -6.66
CA PHE A 567 0.17 4.76 -6.83
C PHE A 567 0.31 4.41 -8.31
N PHE A 568 1.48 3.90 -8.68
CA PHE A 568 1.75 3.46 -10.04
C PHE A 568 1.07 2.11 -10.30
N ARG A 569 0.28 2.05 -11.38
CA ARG A 569 -0.69 0.95 -11.63
C ARG A 569 -0.54 0.31 -13.00
N GLY A 570 0.63 0.42 -13.64
CA GLY A 570 0.85 -0.06 -15.01
C GLY A 570 0.45 -1.52 -15.21
N ALA A 571 1.07 -2.43 -14.46
CA ALA A 571 0.80 -3.87 -14.54
C ALA A 571 -0.61 -4.24 -14.07
N LEU A 572 -1.10 -3.63 -12.98
CA LEU A 572 -2.48 -3.83 -12.50
C LEU A 572 -3.53 -3.50 -13.56
N LEU A 573 -3.36 -2.37 -14.26
CA LEU A 573 -4.26 -1.96 -15.34
C LEU A 573 -4.17 -2.93 -16.52
N MET A 574 -2.97 -3.34 -16.92
CA MET A 574 -2.77 -4.29 -18.02
C MET A 574 -3.39 -5.66 -17.72
N ASP A 575 -3.21 -6.19 -16.51
CA ASP A 575 -3.79 -7.47 -16.08
C ASP A 575 -5.30 -7.42 -16.03
N ASN A 576 -5.86 -6.31 -15.54
CA ASN A 576 -7.31 -6.12 -15.57
C ASN A 576 -7.81 -6.01 -17.01
N LEU A 577 -7.13 -5.30 -17.92
CA LEU A 577 -7.49 -5.26 -19.34
C LEU A 577 -7.50 -6.66 -19.97
N LEU A 578 -6.45 -7.45 -19.75
CA LEU A 578 -6.38 -8.84 -20.20
C LEU A 578 -7.53 -9.68 -19.65
N GLY A 579 -7.89 -9.49 -18.37
CA GLY A 579 -8.98 -10.22 -17.72
C GLY A 579 -10.38 -9.79 -18.17
N VAL A 580 -10.61 -8.51 -18.47
CA VAL A 580 -11.92 -8.01 -18.90
C VAL A 580 -12.15 -8.15 -20.41
N ALA A 581 -11.09 -8.26 -21.22
CA ALA A 581 -11.21 -8.16 -22.67
C ALA A 581 -12.11 -9.22 -23.31
N ASP A 582 -12.13 -10.42 -22.74
CA ASP A 582 -12.98 -11.52 -23.20
C ASP A 582 -14.39 -11.52 -22.59
N GLN A 583 -14.66 -10.61 -21.65
CA GLN A 583 -15.90 -10.59 -20.87
C GLN A 583 -16.84 -9.45 -21.25
N VAL A 584 -16.35 -8.39 -21.91
CA VAL A 584 -17.15 -7.20 -22.19
C VAL A 584 -17.14 -6.87 -23.67
N TRP A 585 -18.24 -6.31 -24.15
CA TRP A 585 -18.33 -5.86 -25.54
C TRP A 585 -17.58 -4.54 -25.77
N LEU A 586 -17.59 -3.68 -24.74
CA LEU A 586 -16.88 -2.41 -24.67
C LEU A 586 -16.44 -2.09 -23.24
N ALA A 587 -15.45 -1.21 -23.12
CA ALA A 587 -14.94 -0.69 -21.85
C ALA A 587 -14.81 0.84 -21.93
N GLY A 588 -15.36 1.51 -20.92
CA GLY A 588 -15.37 2.97 -20.77
C GLY A 588 -14.15 3.49 -20.01
N PHE A 589 -13.68 4.66 -20.43
CA PHE A 589 -12.59 5.42 -19.84
C PHE A 589 -12.96 6.89 -19.83
N TRP A 590 -12.76 7.58 -18.72
CA TRP A 590 -13.13 8.98 -18.62
C TRP A 590 -12.09 9.87 -19.32
N LEU A 591 -12.52 10.93 -20.01
CA LEU A 591 -11.57 11.88 -20.62
C LEU A 591 -10.86 12.74 -19.56
N ASN A 592 -11.64 13.36 -18.67
CA ASN A 592 -11.27 14.40 -17.70
C ASN A 592 -10.98 15.78 -18.34
N SER A 593 -12.01 16.38 -18.94
CA SER A 593 -12.01 17.65 -19.68
C SER A 593 -11.92 18.94 -18.83
N GLY A 594 -11.73 18.84 -17.51
CA GLY A 594 -11.55 19.99 -16.61
C GLY A 594 -12.65 20.12 -15.55
N LEU A 595 -12.22 20.39 -14.32
CA LEU A 595 -13.05 20.55 -13.10
C LEU A 595 -13.99 19.36 -12.80
N GLN A 596 -13.55 18.12 -13.02
CA GLN A 596 -14.12 17.03 -12.21
C GLN A 596 -13.74 17.31 -10.76
N GLY A 597 -14.76 17.53 -9.92
CA GLY A 597 -14.62 17.82 -8.50
C GLY A 597 -13.90 16.68 -7.79
N GLU A 598 -12.59 16.83 -7.63
CA GLU A 598 -11.69 15.88 -6.97
C GLU A 598 -11.90 15.82 -5.44
N ALA A 599 -13.07 16.20 -4.95
CA ALA A 599 -13.46 15.95 -3.57
C ALA A 599 -14.98 15.80 -3.52
N ARG A 600 -15.46 14.64 -3.05
CA ARG A 600 -16.74 14.61 -2.35
C ARG A 600 -16.63 15.59 -1.18
N ALA A 601 -17.75 16.12 -0.68
CA ALA A 601 -17.78 17.10 0.42
C ALA A 601 -16.96 16.70 1.69
N ASN A 602 -16.53 15.44 1.78
CA ASN A 602 -15.77 14.85 2.88
C ASN A 602 -14.26 14.67 2.58
N GLY A 603 -13.71 15.26 1.51
CA GLY A 603 -12.29 15.14 1.15
C GLY A 603 -11.85 13.82 0.52
N LYS A 604 -12.79 12.88 0.28
CA LYS A 604 -12.55 11.63 -0.46
C LYS A 604 -12.78 11.81 -1.96
N LEU A 605 -11.94 11.19 -2.78
CA LEU A 605 -12.07 11.23 -4.23
C LEU A 605 -13.12 10.26 -4.75
N ASP A 606 -13.70 10.61 -5.90
CA ASP A 606 -14.47 9.65 -6.67
C ASP A 606 -13.53 8.70 -7.42
N THR A 607 -13.51 7.45 -6.98
CA THR A 607 -12.66 6.39 -7.54
C THR A 607 -13.30 5.68 -8.73
N SER A 608 -14.56 5.97 -9.03
CA SER A 608 -15.29 5.31 -10.12
C SER A 608 -14.77 5.69 -11.52
N SER A 609 -14.08 6.84 -11.64
CA SER A 609 -13.54 7.33 -12.91
C SER A 609 -12.08 6.90 -13.12
N LEU A 610 -11.85 6.12 -14.18
CA LEU A 610 -10.51 5.85 -14.72
C LEU A 610 -10.21 6.86 -15.83
N ALA A 611 -9.74 8.04 -15.41
CA ALA A 611 -9.45 9.15 -16.32
C ALA A 611 -8.17 8.95 -17.13
N LEU A 612 -8.24 9.25 -18.43
CA LEU A 612 -7.15 9.15 -19.39
C LEU A 612 -6.17 10.31 -19.27
N HIS A 613 -6.69 11.52 -19.09
CA HIS A 613 -5.87 12.73 -19.01
C HIS A 613 -5.99 13.41 -17.66
N TYR A 614 -4.99 14.25 -17.40
CA TYR A 614 -4.91 15.22 -16.32
C TYR A 614 -4.80 16.61 -16.94
N LEU A 615 -4.86 17.67 -16.11
CA LEU A 615 -4.82 19.08 -16.51
C LEU A 615 -4.04 19.35 -17.80
N HIS A 616 -4.64 20.11 -18.72
CA HIS A 616 -4.07 20.44 -20.04
C HIS A 616 -3.76 19.23 -20.94
N GLY A 617 -4.53 18.14 -20.82
CA GLY A 617 -4.40 16.96 -21.68
C GLY A 617 -3.19 16.07 -21.36
N LEU A 618 -2.59 16.22 -20.18
CA LEU A 618 -1.45 15.43 -19.74
C LEU A 618 -1.84 13.94 -19.61
N PRO A 619 -1.18 13.00 -20.32
CA PRO A 619 -1.51 11.58 -20.23
C PRO A 619 -1.29 10.97 -18.85
N ARG A 620 -2.33 10.39 -18.26
CA ARG A 620 -2.22 9.58 -17.04
C ARG A 620 -1.73 8.17 -17.37
N PRO A 621 -1.23 7.38 -16.39
CA PRO A 621 -0.66 6.06 -16.66
C PRO A 621 -1.56 5.12 -17.48
N VAL A 622 -2.89 5.16 -17.31
CA VAL A 622 -3.82 4.34 -18.09
C VAL A 622 -3.76 4.63 -19.60
N TYR A 623 -3.49 5.87 -20.03
CA TYR A 623 -3.30 6.20 -21.43
C TYR A 623 -2.17 5.38 -22.04
N TRP A 624 -1.02 5.32 -21.35
CA TRP A 624 0.16 4.59 -21.82
C TRP A 624 -0.04 3.08 -21.76
N VAL A 625 -0.80 2.58 -20.78
CA VAL A 625 -1.23 1.18 -20.75
C VAL A 625 -2.09 0.84 -21.97
N LEU A 626 -3.06 1.70 -22.33
CA LEU A 626 -3.87 1.51 -23.54
C LEU A 626 -3.05 1.62 -24.83
N TRP A 627 -2.02 2.47 -24.83
CA TRP A 627 -1.08 2.58 -25.94
C TRP A 627 -0.25 1.30 -26.10
N LEU A 628 0.21 0.70 -25.00
CA LEU A 628 0.88 -0.62 -25.03
C LEU A 628 -0.11 -1.72 -25.43
N TRP A 629 -1.35 -1.69 -24.90
CA TRP A 629 -2.42 -2.63 -25.22
C TRP A 629 -2.73 -2.69 -26.72
N ARG A 630 -2.79 -1.53 -27.39
CA ARG A 630 -2.99 -1.44 -28.84
C ARG A 630 -1.88 -2.15 -29.65
N ARG A 631 -0.66 -2.23 -29.11
CA ARG A 631 0.47 -2.88 -29.81
C ARG A 631 0.39 -4.39 -29.75
N LEU A 632 -0.11 -4.95 -28.65
CA LEU A 632 -0.23 -6.39 -28.45
C LEU A 632 -1.19 -6.98 -29.48
N ARG A 633 -0.75 -7.99 -30.24
CA ARG A 633 -1.58 -8.63 -31.27
C ARG A 633 -1.12 -10.04 -31.59
N GLY A 634 -2.06 -10.83 -32.12
CA GLY A 634 -1.79 -12.17 -32.63
C GLY A 634 -2.17 -13.29 -31.68
N GLU A 635 -1.56 -14.44 -31.92
CA GLU A 635 -1.81 -15.68 -31.21
C GLU A 635 -1.04 -15.73 -29.89
N ILE A 636 -1.72 -16.13 -28.83
CA ILE A 636 -1.13 -16.36 -27.51
C ILE A 636 -0.38 -17.70 -27.56
N LEU A 637 0.95 -17.63 -27.50
CA LEU A 637 1.81 -18.81 -27.38
C LEU A 637 1.96 -19.24 -25.92
N PHE A 638 2.04 -18.27 -25.02
CA PHE A 638 2.18 -18.51 -23.59
C PHE A 638 1.55 -17.37 -22.81
N HIS A 639 0.83 -17.69 -21.73
CA HIS A 639 0.26 -16.70 -20.81
C HIS A 639 0.25 -17.27 -19.40
N ASP A 640 0.95 -16.61 -18.48
CA ASP A 640 0.83 -16.84 -17.04
C ASP A 640 0.73 -15.51 -16.27
N LYS A 641 0.87 -15.54 -14.93
CA LYS A 641 0.73 -14.34 -14.10
C LYS A 641 1.65 -13.19 -14.52
N ASN A 642 2.90 -13.46 -14.88
CA ASN A 642 3.92 -12.42 -15.05
C ASN A 642 4.38 -12.26 -16.50
N LEU A 643 3.97 -13.16 -17.41
CA LEU A 643 4.48 -13.24 -18.76
C LEU A 643 3.34 -13.52 -19.75
N LEU A 644 3.31 -12.76 -20.85
CA LEU A 644 2.48 -13.02 -22.01
C LEU A 644 3.36 -13.00 -23.25
N LEU A 645 3.33 -14.07 -24.04
CA LEU A 645 4.06 -14.20 -25.29
C LEU A 645 3.06 -14.35 -26.45
N LEU A 646 3.17 -13.44 -27.40
CA LEU A 646 2.34 -13.40 -28.60
C LEU A 646 3.19 -13.64 -29.84
N HIS A 647 2.55 -14.16 -30.88
CA HIS A 647 3.13 -14.31 -32.21
C HIS A 647 2.17 -13.80 -33.29
N HIS A 648 2.71 -13.02 -34.22
CA HIS A 648 1.96 -12.48 -35.34
C HIS A 648 2.86 -12.29 -36.56
N GLN A 649 2.58 -13.01 -37.65
CA GLN A 649 3.27 -12.85 -38.94
C GLN A 649 4.81 -12.86 -38.83
N GLY A 650 5.38 -13.78 -38.06
CA GLY A 650 6.85 -13.89 -37.86
C GLY A 650 7.44 -12.91 -36.83
N HIS A 651 6.64 -11.99 -36.30
CA HIS A 651 7.00 -11.15 -35.15
C HIS A 651 6.62 -11.84 -33.83
N TYR A 652 7.43 -11.65 -32.81
CA TYR A 652 7.11 -12.07 -31.44
C TYR A 652 6.97 -10.86 -30.52
N GLN A 653 6.04 -10.92 -29.58
CA GLN A 653 5.88 -9.90 -28.55
C GLN A 653 5.90 -10.57 -27.18
N LEU A 654 6.83 -10.17 -26.33
CA LEU A 654 6.96 -10.65 -24.96
C LEU A 654 6.61 -9.50 -24.01
N LEU A 655 5.50 -9.63 -23.30
CA LEU A 655 5.08 -8.72 -22.26
C LEU A 655 5.39 -9.32 -20.89
N LEU A 656 6.28 -8.67 -20.16
CA LEU A 656 6.61 -8.96 -18.77
C LEU A 656 5.89 -7.98 -17.85
N ARG A 657 5.39 -8.48 -16.72
CA ARG A 657 4.52 -7.76 -15.82
C ARG A 657 4.85 -8.16 -14.39
N ASN A 658 4.94 -7.18 -13.49
CA ASN A 658 5.08 -7.43 -12.06
C ASN A 658 3.87 -6.84 -11.32
N THR A 659 2.76 -7.57 -11.31
CA THR A 659 1.51 -7.10 -10.71
C THR A 659 1.53 -7.32 -9.21
N VAL A 660 1.45 -6.22 -8.47
CA VAL A 660 1.55 -6.24 -7.01
C VAL A 660 0.47 -5.34 -6.42
N VAL A 661 -0.34 -5.95 -5.55
CA VAL A 661 -1.32 -5.23 -4.77
C VAL A 661 -0.78 -4.98 -3.38
N TYR A 662 -0.76 -3.71 -3.01
CA TYR A 662 -0.47 -3.26 -1.66
C TYR A 662 -1.32 -2.04 -1.33
N ASN A 663 -1.32 -1.64 -0.05
CA ASN A 663 -2.09 -0.47 0.39
C ASN A 663 -1.58 0.79 -0.36
N PRO A 664 -2.42 1.48 -1.17
CA PRO A 664 -2.00 2.65 -1.95
C PRO A 664 -1.43 3.78 -1.10
N TRP A 665 -1.72 3.80 0.19
CA TRP A 665 -1.12 4.72 1.14
C TRP A 665 0.38 4.49 1.39
N LEU A 666 1.01 3.45 0.84
CA LEU A 666 2.47 3.23 0.90
C LEU A 666 3.18 3.53 -0.43
N SER A 667 2.50 4.18 -1.37
CA SER A 667 2.97 4.32 -2.75
C SER A 667 4.11 5.30 -2.98
N SER A 668 4.58 6.01 -1.94
CA SER A 668 5.77 6.87 -2.04
C SER A 668 6.95 6.38 -1.22
N GLU A 669 6.82 5.25 -0.52
CA GLU A 669 7.92 4.65 0.23
C GLU A 669 8.83 3.82 -0.69
N ALA A 670 9.98 4.38 -1.08
CA ALA A 670 10.89 3.75 -2.04
C ALA A 670 11.40 2.37 -1.59
N ALA A 671 11.86 2.25 -0.34
CA ALA A 671 12.29 0.98 0.25
C ALA A 671 11.17 -0.08 0.26
N PHE A 672 9.92 0.36 0.36
CA PHE A 672 8.77 -0.52 0.32
C PHE A 672 8.45 -0.97 -1.11
N ILE A 673 8.45 -0.05 -2.06
CA ILE A 673 8.23 -0.34 -3.49
C ILE A 673 9.29 -1.34 -4.00
N GLN A 674 10.56 -1.14 -3.61
CA GLN A 674 11.66 -2.02 -4.02
C GLN A 674 11.53 -3.46 -3.50
N ARG A 675 10.89 -3.69 -2.33
CA ARG A 675 10.64 -5.05 -1.81
C ARG A 675 9.80 -5.90 -2.73
N PHE A 676 8.96 -5.26 -3.54
CA PHE A 676 8.12 -5.92 -4.51
C PHE A 676 8.76 -6.02 -5.89
N SER A 677 10.02 -5.61 -6.04
CA SER A 677 10.73 -5.83 -7.29
C SER A 677 10.86 -7.32 -7.56
N GLN A 678 10.48 -7.72 -8.76
CA GLN A 678 10.52 -9.11 -9.19
C GLN A 678 11.68 -9.31 -10.16
N PRO A 679 12.69 -10.13 -9.82
CA PRO A 679 13.70 -10.52 -10.77
C PRO A 679 13.07 -11.45 -11.82
N TYR A 680 13.39 -11.23 -13.08
CA TYR A 680 12.95 -12.07 -14.17
C TYR A 680 14.14 -12.55 -14.99
N ASN A 681 14.14 -13.85 -15.26
CA ASN A 681 15.14 -14.50 -16.06
C ASN A 681 14.41 -15.32 -17.13
N VAL A 682 14.38 -14.83 -18.36
CA VAL A 682 13.60 -15.42 -19.46
C VAL A 682 14.52 -15.80 -20.59
N ARG A 683 14.43 -17.07 -21.00
CA ARG A 683 15.14 -17.62 -22.16
C ARG A 683 14.15 -18.03 -23.23
N LEU A 684 14.11 -17.30 -24.35
CA LEU A 684 13.35 -17.69 -25.53
C LEU A 684 14.23 -18.55 -26.44
N GLN A 685 13.85 -19.82 -26.65
CA GLN A 685 14.56 -20.75 -27.55
C GLN A 685 13.88 -20.78 -28.92
N GLY A 686 14.66 -20.88 -29.99
CA GLY A 686 14.18 -20.95 -31.38
C GLY A 686 14.34 -19.66 -32.18
N LEU A 687 14.82 -18.57 -31.57
CA LEU A 687 15.16 -17.34 -32.30
C LEU A 687 16.51 -17.50 -33.00
N LYS A 688 16.51 -17.57 -34.33
CA LYS A 688 17.71 -17.64 -35.16
C LYS A 688 17.76 -16.47 -36.14
N GLY A 689 18.97 -16.02 -36.49
CA GLY A 689 19.17 -14.97 -37.50
C GLY A 689 19.26 -13.56 -36.89
N ARG A 690 19.07 -12.53 -37.72
CA ARG A 690 19.13 -11.13 -37.28
C ARG A 690 17.75 -10.64 -36.82
N TRP A 691 17.72 -10.02 -35.65
CA TRP A 691 16.51 -9.51 -35.03
C TRP A 691 16.71 -8.08 -34.57
N ARG A 692 15.70 -7.25 -34.84
CA ARG A 692 15.52 -5.96 -34.18
C ARG A 692 14.61 -6.16 -32.98
N ILE A 693 15.13 -5.85 -31.79
CA ILE A 693 14.44 -6.02 -30.52
C ILE A 693 14.14 -4.62 -29.97
N LYS A 694 12.86 -4.27 -29.85
CA LYS A 694 12.44 -3.02 -29.20
C LYS A 694 11.91 -3.32 -27.82
N GLN A 695 12.36 -2.60 -26.80
CA GLN A 695 11.83 -2.69 -25.46
C GLN A 695 11.12 -1.38 -25.10
N HIS A 696 9.88 -1.51 -24.63
CA HIS A 696 9.14 -0.46 -23.95
C HIS A 696 9.07 -0.79 -22.46
N LEU A 697 9.80 -0.04 -21.63
CA LEU A 697 9.74 -0.13 -20.17
C LEU A 697 8.77 0.92 -19.63
N PHE A 698 7.79 0.50 -18.83
CA PHE A 698 6.80 1.37 -18.23
C PHE A 698 6.74 1.10 -16.73
N ASP A 699 7.29 2.02 -15.95
CA ASP A 699 7.45 1.95 -14.50
C ASP A 699 7.16 3.32 -13.86
N GLN A 700 7.38 3.43 -12.54
CA GLN A 700 7.16 4.69 -11.82
C GLN A 700 8.09 5.84 -12.26
N HIS A 701 9.21 5.54 -12.93
CA HIS A 701 10.16 6.53 -13.43
C HIS A 701 9.90 6.90 -14.89
N HIS A 702 9.28 5.99 -15.65
CA HIS A 702 9.01 6.08 -17.08
C HIS A 702 7.52 5.84 -17.35
N GLY A 703 6.65 6.72 -16.83
CA GLY A 703 5.21 6.52 -16.94
C GLY A 703 4.35 7.18 -15.88
N ALA A 704 4.91 7.43 -14.70
CA ALA A 704 4.19 8.12 -13.63
C ALA A 704 4.14 9.63 -13.90
N LEU A 705 2.94 10.20 -13.76
CA LEU A 705 2.72 11.63 -14.01
C LEU A 705 2.92 12.48 -12.73
N PHE A 706 2.29 12.08 -11.62
CA PHE A 706 2.22 12.91 -10.42
C PHE A 706 3.57 13.20 -9.77
N PRO A 707 4.51 12.23 -9.64
CA PRO A 707 5.85 12.54 -9.14
C PRO A 707 6.58 13.62 -9.98
N LEU A 708 6.33 13.67 -11.29
CA LEU A 708 6.91 14.67 -12.18
C LEU A 708 6.26 16.05 -11.98
N VAL A 709 4.92 16.09 -11.87
CA VAL A 709 4.19 17.34 -11.61
C VAL A 709 4.53 17.91 -10.24
N ASP A 710 4.56 17.09 -9.19
CA ASP A 710 4.89 17.49 -7.81
C ASP A 710 6.35 17.98 -7.67
N ALA A 711 7.25 17.58 -8.57
CA ALA A 711 8.62 18.06 -8.59
C ALA A 711 8.72 19.54 -8.96
N PHE A 712 7.71 20.12 -9.63
CA PHE A 712 7.66 21.54 -9.94
C PHE A 712 7.34 22.36 -8.70
N ARG A 713 8.37 22.93 -8.07
CA ARG A 713 8.26 23.82 -6.90
C ARG A 713 7.96 25.26 -7.29
N SER A 714 6.91 25.47 -8.11
CA SER A 714 6.46 26.81 -8.53
C SER A 714 5.10 27.17 -7.95
N ARG A 715 4.94 28.42 -7.49
CA ARG A 715 3.64 28.95 -7.04
C ARG A 715 2.67 29.23 -8.19
N SER A 716 3.18 29.49 -9.40
CA SER A 716 2.37 29.74 -10.59
C SER A 716 1.95 28.45 -11.32
N GLY A 717 2.51 27.31 -10.94
CA GLY A 717 2.34 26.04 -11.65
C GLY A 717 3.17 25.94 -12.93
N PRO A 718 3.01 24.83 -13.68
CA PRO A 718 3.72 24.59 -14.95
C PRO A 718 3.22 25.53 -16.05
N ASP A 719 4.14 26.03 -16.88
CA ASP A 719 3.81 26.75 -18.12
C ASP A 719 3.71 25.81 -19.34
N ALA A 720 3.55 26.38 -20.54
CA ALA A 720 3.38 25.59 -21.77
C ALA A 720 4.61 24.73 -22.13
N GLU A 721 5.82 25.21 -21.85
CA GLU A 721 7.05 24.44 -22.07
C GLU A 721 7.13 23.29 -21.05
N ASP A 722 6.81 23.58 -19.79
CA ASP A 722 6.76 22.58 -18.73
C ASP A 722 5.77 21.46 -19.05
N TYR A 723 4.57 21.79 -19.55
CA TYR A 723 3.57 20.79 -19.98
C TYR A 723 4.09 19.91 -21.12
N GLN A 724 4.76 20.49 -22.12
CA GLN A 724 5.35 19.71 -23.21
C GLN A 724 6.45 18.77 -22.72
N TRP A 725 7.30 19.25 -21.80
CA TRP A 725 8.33 18.44 -21.18
C TRP A 725 7.72 17.30 -20.36
N LEU A 726 6.71 17.57 -19.53
CA LEU A 726 5.97 16.57 -18.75
C LEU A 726 5.34 15.50 -19.65
N MET A 727 4.72 15.89 -20.76
CA MET A 727 4.17 14.96 -21.75
C MET A 727 5.23 14.03 -22.36
N HIS A 728 6.47 14.50 -22.48
CA HIS A 728 7.57 13.69 -22.98
C HIS A 728 8.12 12.74 -21.92
N GLN A 729 8.30 13.21 -20.68
CA GLN A 729 8.83 12.41 -19.57
C GLN A 729 7.86 11.32 -19.10
N ALA A 730 6.55 11.56 -19.16
CA ALA A 730 5.55 10.58 -18.75
C ALA A 730 5.42 9.36 -19.68
N ARG A 731 6.28 9.21 -20.70
CA ARG A 731 6.23 8.12 -21.69
C ARG A 731 6.94 6.86 -21.19
N PRO A 732 6.52 5.66 -21.65
CA PRO A 732 7.34 4.46 -21.54
C PRO A 732 8.73 4.70 -22.15
N ALA A 733 9.79 4.31 -21.43
CA ALA A 733 11.15 4.35 -21.94
C ALA A 733 11.31 3.37 -23.11
N LEU A 734 11.97 3.82 -24.16
CA LEU A 734 12.22 3.03 -25.36
C LEU A 734 13.72 2.71 -25.46
N SER A 735 14.05 1.44 -25.64
CA SER A 735 15.35 1.00 -26.10
C SER A 735 15.21 0.11 -27.33
N VAL A 736 16.21 0.15 -28.21
CA VAL A 736 16.23 -0.62 -29.45
C VAL A 736 17.60 -1.23 -29.61
N GLU A 737 17.62 -2.53 -29.89
CA GLU A 737 18.82 -3.31 -30.11
C GLU A 737 18.68 -4.09 -31.42
N GLU A 738 19.80 -4.28 -32.13
CA GLU A 738 19.91 -5.21 -33.24
C GLU A 738 20.87 -6.32 -32.82
N ALA A 739 20.39 -7.56 -32.86
CA ALA A 739 21.14 -8.73 -32.38
C ALA A 739 21.05 -9.87 -33.40
N ARG A 740 22.19 -10.53 -33.63
CA ARG A 740 22.22 -11.83 -34.32
C ARG A 740 22.13 -12.93 -33.27
N LEU A 741 21.06 -13.70 -33.30
CA LEU A 741 20.75 -14.72 -32.29
C LEU A 741 21.04 -16.12 -32.82
N ASP A 742 21.77 -16.91 -32.03
CA ASP A 742 22.17 -18.28 -32.35
C ASP A 742 21.25 -19.30 -31.67
N GLY A 743 19.95 -19.17 -31.91
CA GLY A 743 18.93 -20.12 -31.45
C GLY A 743 18.31 -19.80 -30.09
N HIS A 744 18.75 -18.76 -29.38
CA HIS A 744 18.06 -18.28 -28.19
C HIS A 744 18.31 -16.81 -27.88
N TRP A 745 17.43 -16.23 -27.08
CA TRP A 745 17.58 -14.93 -26.44
C TRP A 745 17.42 -15.09 -24.92
N LEU A 746 18.31 -14.50 -24.14
CA LEU A 746 18.30 -14.54 -22.67
C LEU A 746 18.23 -13.13 -22.12
N ARG A 747 17.31 -12.90 -21.18
CA ARG A 747 17.22 -11.63 -20.44
C ARG A 747 17.21 -11.91 -18.95
N VAL A 748 18.12 -11.26 -18.24
CA VAL A 748 18.25 -11.28 -16.77
C VAL A 748 18.17 -9.83 -16.30
N ASP A 749 17.07 -9.49 -15.61
CA ASP A 749 16.77 -8.12 -15.20
C ASP A 749 15.71 -8.15 -14.07
N SER A 750 15.23 -7.01 -13.61
CA SER A 750 14.21 -6.90 -12.56
C SER A 750 13.14 -5.86 -12.89
N LEU A 751 11.87 -6.17 -12.63
CA LEU A 751 10.76 -5.23 -12.78
C LEU A 751 10.39 -4.69 -11.40
N GLU A 752 10.24 -3.38 -11.28
CA GLU A 752 9.69 -2.75 -10.08
C GLU A 752 8.21 -3.11 -9.89
N SER A 753 7.64 -2.76 -8.74
CA SER A 753 6.23 -3.02 -8.46
C SER A 753 5.34 -2.35 -9.50
N ASN A 754 4.36 -3.09 -10.00
CA ASN A 754 3.42 -2.65 -11.03
C ASN A 754 4.06 -2.17 -12.35
N ALA A 755 5.33 -2.51 -12.60
CA ALA A 755 6.01 -2.20 -13.86
C ALA A 755 5.66 -3.20 -14.97
N LEU A 756 5.79 -2.73 -16.21
CA LEU A 756 5.61 -3.47 -17.45
C LEU A 756 6.87 -3.36 -18.31
N ALA A 757 7.25 -4.45 -18.98
CA ALA A 757 8.22 -4.39 -20.08
C ALA A 757 7.68 -5.15 -21.29
N LEU A 758 7.49 -4.45 -22.41
CA LEU A 758 7.11 -5.05 -23.69
C LEU A 758 8.32 -5.13 -24.61
N TYR A 759 8.73 -6.34 -24.96
CA TYR A 759 9.73 -6.62 -25.98
C TYR A 759 9.05 -6.99 -27.29
N GLU A 760 9.40 -6.32 -28.38
CA GLU A 760 8.93 -6.60 -29.73
C GLU A 760 10.11 -7.09 -30.59
N PHE A 761 10.04 -8.34 -31.03
CA PHE A 761 11.05 -8.99 -31.85
C PHE A 761 10.61 -8.93 -33.30
N THR A 762 11.39 -8.26 -34.14
CA THR A 762 11.15 -8.15 -35.58
C THR A 762 12.32 -8.78 -36.34
N PRO A 763 12.08 -9.80 -37.18
CA PRO A 763 13.15 -10.38 -37.99
C PRO A 763 13.66 -9.33 -38.98
N GLN A 764 14.97 -9.29 -39.17
CA GLN A 764 15.61 -8.48 -40.21
C GLN A 764 16.01 -9.40 -41.35
N TYR A 765 15.20 -9.40 -42.41
CA TYR A 765 15.57 -10.03 -43.66
C TYR A 765 16.59 -9.14 -44.36
N SER A 766 17.79 -9.66 -44.65
CA SER A 766 18.70 -8.99 -45.58
C SER A 766 18.18 -9.24 -46.99
N PRO A 767 18.13 -8.23 -47.88
CA PRO A 767 17.78 -8.47 -49.28
C PRO A 767 18.75 -9.43 -50.00
N ASP A 768 19.92 -9.71 -49.41
CA ASP A 768 20.90 -10.69 -49.91
C ASP A 768 20.70 -12.12 -49.38
N GLU A 769 19.69 -12.38 -48.53
CA GLU A 769 19.33 -13.71 -48.03
C GLU A 769 17.91 -14.07 -48.52
N ASP A 770 17.78 -14.23 -49.84
CA ASP A 770 16.59 -14.82 -50.45
C ASP A 770 16.64 -16.35 -50.25
N PRO A 771 15.66 -16.99 -49.59
CA PRO A 771 15.66 -18.44 -49.41
C PRO A 771 15.34 -19.22 -50.71
N ASP A 772 15.02 -18.54 -51.81
CA ASP A 772 14.70 -19.12 -53.13
C ASP A 772 15.68 -18.69 -54.26
N ALA A 773 16.88 -18.20 -53.94
CA ALA A 773 17.94 -17.90 -54.92
C ALA A 773 19.03 -19.00 -55.01
#